data_AF-A0A370DFG0-F1
#
_entry.id   AF-A0A370DFG0-F1
#
_cell.length_a   1.000
_cell.length_b   1.000
_cell.length_c   1.000
_cell.angle_alpha   90.00
_cell.angle_beta   90.00
_cell.angle_gamma   90.00
#
_symmetry.space_group_name_H-M   'P 1'
#
loop_
_entity.id
_entity.type
_entity.pdbx_description
1 polymer ?
#
loop_
_entity_poly.entity_id
_entity_poly.type
_entity_poly.pdbx_seq_one_letter_code
_entity_poly.pdbx_strand_id
1 'polypeptide(L)'
;MNRQKGLLLLVIIGLVGAFFFFDLTQYFTLEYLQTQRDALIEWRRSEPLFAAALFFVVYVLVTALSLPGATVMTLAVGAVFGLLWGLLLVSFASTIGATLAFVIARFLLRDTVQSRFGDRLKSINAGIEKDGAFYLFTLRLVPLFPFFVINLVMGLTPIKTITFYWVSQVGMLAGTIVYVNAGTQLAGLDSLSGILSPGLIGSFVLLGFFPLLAKKFVALVKARRAMAGWKRPAKFDRNLVVIGGGSAGLVSAYIAAAVKSKVSLIEKHKMGGDCLNTGCVPSKALIRSSRILAQSRRAQEWGFDAIDVKYDFAQIMERVQKVVGEVEPHDSVERYSELGVDVIQGEAKITSPYVVEVDGREITTRGIVVATGARPFVPPIPGLDQIDYLTSDNLWQLRELPQRLLVLGGGPIGCELSQAFARFSSQVTMVEMAPRLMIREDEDVAALVTERFLAEGINVLAGHRATEFKVVDGEKRLLCDHDGETVEVAFDQVLVAVGRRPNTQGFGLEALDVPLNPNGTIETNEYLETRIPTIYACGDVAGPYQFTHTAGHQAWYVAVNSLFGSFKKFKVDYSVIPFATFTDPEVGRVGLNEQEAKQQGIDYEVSRFDLSELDRAIAEGEAHGMVKVLTVPGKDKILGATIVGENAGELIGEFTAAMRHGFGLNKILGTIHIYPTLFEANKYAAGVWKRNHKPENLLNWVERFHAWRR
;
A
#
# COMPACT_ATOMS: atom_id res chain seq x y z
N MET A 1 26.81 4.31 -14.17
CA MET A 1 26.36 4.98 -15.42
C MET A 1 27.00 4.26 -16.59
N ASN A 2 26.23 3.71 -17.54
CA ASN A 2 26.78 2.98 -18.70
C ASN A 2 27.66 3.91 -19.58
N ARG A 3 28.69 3.37 -20.25
CA ARG A 3 29.62 4.08 -21.16
C ARG A 3 28.88 4.94 -22.20
N GLN A 4 27.74 4.46 -22.70
CA GLN A 4 26.87 5.23 -23.61
C GLN A 4 26.22 6.46 -22.94
N LYS A 5 25.72 6.32 -21.70
CA LYS A 5 25.17 7.45 -20.92
C LYS A 5 26.27 8.47 -20.60
N GLY A 6 27.47 7.99 -20.26
CA GLY A 6 28.63 8.85 -19.98
C GLY A 6 29.10 9.63 -21.22
N LEU A 7 29.17 8.98 -22.38
CA LEU A 7 29.53 9.64 -23.63
C LEU A 7 28.50 10.72 -24.01
N LEU A 8 27.21 10.41 -23.95
CA LEU A 8 26.15 11.38 -24.23
C LEU A 8 26.20 12.59 -23.28
N LEU A 9 26.41 12.34 -21.99
CA LEU A 9 26.56 13.41 -20.99
C LEU A 9 27.78 14.30 -21.30
N LEU A 10 28.93 13.71 -21.66
CA LEU A 10 30.12 14.46 -22.05
C LEU A 10 29.89 15.30 -23.31
N VAL A 11 29.19 14.75 -24.31
CA VAL A 11 28.82 15.51 -25.52
C VAL A 11 27.92 16.69 -25.17
N ILE A 12 26.90 16.48 -24.34
CA ILE A 12 25.99 17.56 -23.90
C ILE A 12 26.76 18.63 -23.11
N ILE A 13 27.60 18.23 -22.14
CA ILE A 13 28.45 19.16 -21.37
C ILE A 13 29.40 19.91 -22.31
N GLY A 14 29.99 19.23 -23.29
CA GLY A 14 30.85 19.86 -24.30
C GLY A 14 30.11 20.89 -25.15
N LEU A 15 28.90 20.57 -25.62
CA LEU A 15 28.07 21.49 -26.41
C LEU A 15 27.60 22.70 -25.59
N VAL A 16 27.14 22.49 -24.35
CA VAL A 16 26.76 23.56 -23.43
C VAL A 16 27.97 24.41 -23.05
N GLY A 17 29.10 23.77 -22.75
CA GLY A 17 30.36 24.44 -22.44
C GLY A 17 30.87 25.29 -23.61
N ALA A 18 30.83 24.76 -24.84
CA ALA A 18 31.17 25.51 -26.04
C ALA A 18 30.25 26.71 -26.25
N PHE A 19 28.95 26.56 -26.00
CA PHE A 19 27.98 27.66 -26.11
C PHE A 19 28.36 28.85 -25.22
N PHE A 20 28.76 28.61 -23.97
CA PHE A 20 29.21 29.68 -23.06
C PHE A 20 30.65 30.13 -23.33
N PHE A 21 31.56 29.22 -23.67
CA PHE A 21 32.97 29.53 -23.93
C PHE A 21 33.15 30.44 -25.14
N PHE A 22 32.40 30.22 -26.21
CA PHE A 22 32.39 31.07 -27.40
C PHE A 22 31.43 32.27 -27.27
N ASP A 23 30.89 32.50 -26.06
CA ASP A 23 29.92 33.55 -25.77
C ASP A 23 28.77 33.62 -26.79
N LEU A 24 28.23 32.46 -27.17
CA LEU A 24 27.15 32.40 -28.16
C LEU A 24 25.84 33.01 -27.60
N THR A 25 25.76 33.19 -26.28
CA THR A 25 24.64 33.86 -25.60
C THR A 25 24.39 35.27 -26.16
N GLN A 26 25.44 35.98 -26.59
CA GLN A 26 25.33 37.34 -27.15
C GLN A 26 24.36 37.40 -28.36
N TYR A 27 24.29 36.33 -29.16
CA TYR A 27 23.42 36.23 -30.34
C TYR A 27 21.95 35.99 -29.98
N PHE A 28 21.66 35.58 -28.75
CA PHE A 28 20.31 35.31 -28.24
C PHE A 28 19.83 36.41 -27.28
N THR A 29 20.31 37.64 -27.49
CA THR A 29 19.87 38.84 -26.77
C THR A 29 18.86 39.64 -27.58
N LEU A 30 18.00 40.40 -26.90
CA LEU A 30 17.00 41.24 -27.56
C LEU A 30 17.66 42.35 -28.41
N GLU A 31 18.75 42.93 -27.90
CA GLU A 31 19.51 44.00 -28.55
C GLU A 31 20.17 43.53 -29.86
N TYR A 32 20.80 42.35 -29.85
CA TYR A 32 21.37 41.76 -31.06
C TYR A 32 20.28 41.49 -32.11
N LEU A 33 19.15 40.92 -31.67
CA LEU A 33 18.03 40.63 -32.55
C LEU A 33 17.44 41.90 -33.18
N GLN A 34 17.31 42.99 -32.42
CA GLN A 34 16.84 44.27 -32.94
C GLN A 34 17.81 44.86 -33.97
N THR A 35 19.11 44.80 -33.69
CA THR A 35 20.17 45.32 -34.58
C THR A 35 20.25 44.53 -35.89
N GLN A 36 20.07 43.22 -35.85
CA GLN A 36 20.19 42.33 -37.02
C GLN A 36 18.86 42.02 -37.71
N ARG A 37 17.74 42.61 -37.26
CA ARG A 37 16.39 42.29 -37.75
C ARG A 37 16.28 42.40 -39.26
N ASP A 38 16.69 43.53 -39.82
CA ASP A 38 16.50 43.81 -41.25
C ASP A 38 17.40 42.91 -42.13
N ALA A 39 18.61 42.58 -41.65
CA ALA A 39 19.49 41.61 -42.30
C ALA A 39 18.90 40.19 -42.29
N LEU A 40 18.28 39.76 -41.19
CA LEU A 40 17.61 38.46 -41.09
C LEU A 40 16.36 38.37 -41.97
N ILE A 41 15.59 39.46 -42.09
CA ILE A 41 14.44 39.54 -43.00
C ILE A 41 14.90 39.43 -44.46
N GLU A 42 15.97 40.14 -44.83
CA GLU A 42 16.51 40.11 -46.19
C GLU A 42 17.08 38.73 -46.54
N TRP A 43 17.80 38.09 -45.61
CA TRP A 43 18.27 36.71 -45.78
C TRP A 43 17.11 35.70 -45.92
N ARG A 44 16.04 35.88 -45.14
CA ARG A 44 14.81 35.07 -45.29
C ARG A 44 14.13 35.29 -46.64
N ARG A 45 14.26 36.47 -47.26
CA ARG A 45 13.72 36.74 -48.61
C ARG A 45 14.56 36.09 -49.70
N SER A 46 15.89 36.10 -49.56
CA SER A 46 16.79 35.48 -50.55
C SER A 46 16.72 33.95 -50.51
N GLU A 47 16.66 33.34 -49.32
CA GLU A 47 16.63 31.88 -49.16
C GLU A 47 15.58 31.41 -48.13
N PRO A 48 14.28 31.46 -48.46
CA PRO A 48 13.20 31.26 -47.49
C PRO A 48 13.16 29.86 -46.86
N LEU A 49 13.41 28.81 -47.66
CA LEU A 49 13.38 27.43 -47.17
C LEU A 49 14.57 27.11 -46.27
N PHE A 50 15.77 27.56 -46.67
CA PHE A 50 16.98 27.36 -45.89
C PHE A 50 16.93 28.14 -44.57
N ALA A 51 16.46 29.39 -44.61
CA ALA A 51 16.25 30.19 -43.41
C ALA A 51 15.28 29.52 -42.43
N ALA A 52 14.12 29.04 -42.91
CA ALA A 52 13.16 28.33 -42.07
C ALA A 52 13.73 27.03 -41.47
N ALA A 53 14.43 26.23 -42.28
CA ALA A 53 15.04 24.97 -41.84
C ALA A 53 16.14 25.20 -40.79
N LEU A 54 17.02 26.19 -41.01
CA LEU A 54 18.08 26.52 -40.07
C LEU A 54 17.50 27.01 -38.74
N PHE A 55 16.55 27.95 -38.77
CA PHE A 55 15.87 28.42 -37.57
C PHE A 55 15.21 27.28 -36.80
N PHE A 56 14.53 26.38 -37.50
CA PHE A 56 13.89 25.22 -36.91
C PHE A 56 14.89 24.32 -36.19
N VAL A 57 16.00 23.96 -36.86
CA VAL A 57 17.04 23.09 -36.29
C VAL A 57 17.72 23.75 -35.09
N VAL A 58 18.12 25.02 -35.20
CA VAL A 58 18.74 25.76 -34.09
C VAL A 58 17.79 25.85 -32.90
N TYR A 59 16.51 26.13 -33.14
CA TYR A 59 15.51 26.20 -32.06
C TYR A 59 15.35 24.85 -31.35
N VAL A 60 15.25 23.76 -32.12
CA VAL A 60 15.19 22.39 -31.57
C VAL A 60 16.41 22.11 -30.70
N LEU A 61 17.62 22.46 -31.17
CA LEU A 61 18.86 22.23 -30.43
C LEU A 61 18.95 23.05 -29.14
N VAL A 62 18.68 24.35 -29.21
CA VAL A 62 18.64 25.25 -28.05
C VAL A 62 17.66 24.73 -27.00
N THR A 63 16.49 24.30 -27.44
CA THR A 63 15.46 23.76 -26.55
C THR A 63 15.84 22.38 -25.97
N ALA A 64 16.37 21.48 -26.80
CA ALA A 64 16.78 20.12 -26.39
C ALA A 64 17.91 20.14 -25.36
N LEU A 65 18.86 21.07 -25.52
CA LEU A 65 19.98 21.28 -24.61
C LEU A 65 19.63 22.18 -23.43
N SER A 66 18.39 22.69 -23.36
CA SER A 66 17.93 23.60 -22.31
C SER A 66 18.80 24.87 -22.18
N LEU A 67 19.30 25.36 -23.32
CA LEU A 67 20.15 26.56 -23.38
C LEU A 67 19.31 27.84 -23.17
N PRO A 68 19.89 28.89 -22.57
CA PRO A 68 19.23 30.19 -22.48
C PRO A 68 19.04 30.78 -23.89
N GLY A 69 17.91 31.43 -24.13
CA GLY A 69 17.65 32.13 -25.40
C GLY A 69 16.39 31.70 -26.16
N ALA A 70 15.75 30.58 -25.80
CA ALA A 70 14.54 30.09 -26.49
C ALA A 70 13.40 31.14 -26.56
N THR A 71 13.23 31.96 -25.52
CA THR A 71 12.27 33.07 -25.50
C THR A 71 12.60 34.13 -26.55
N VAL A 72 13.87 34.53 -26.64
CA VAL A 72 14.34 35.51 -27.64
C VAL A 72 14.24 34.93 -29.04
N MET A 73 14.55 33.65 -29.23
CA MET A 73 14.34 32.95 -30.50
C MET A 73 12.87 32.92 -30.93
N THR A 74 11.94 32.75 -29.98
CA THR A 74 10.51 32.76 -30.28
C THR A 74 10.06 34.13 -30.81
N LEU A 75 10.59 35.21 -30.22
CA LEU A 75 10.37 36.58 -30.69
C LEU A 75 11.02 36.82 -32.06
N ALA A 76 12.26 36.35 -32.24
CA ALA A 76 12.99 36.43 -33.50
C ALA A 76 12.22 35.81 -34.67
N VAL A 77 11.68 34.62 -34.44
CA VAL A 77 10.90 33.90 -35.45
C VAL A 77 9.62 34.67 -35.82
N GLY A 78 8.95 35.29 -34.83
CA GLY A 78 7.83 36.19 -35.09
C GLY A 78 8.22 37.41 -35.94
N ALA A 79 9.35 38.05 -35.62
CA ALA A 79 9.84 39.22 -36.33
C ALA A 79 10.24 38.93 -37.79
N VAL A 80 10.83 37.75 -38.04
CA VAL A 80 11.41 37.38 -39.34
C VAL A 80 10.41 36.66 -40.25
N PHE A 81 9.56 35.77 -39.70
CA PHE A 81 8.65 34.93 -40.47
C PHE A 81 7.18 35.35 -40.35
N GLY A 82 6.85 36.29 -39.47
CA GLY A 82 5.48 36.69 -39.19
C GLY A 82 4.71 35.67 -38.35
N LEU A 83 3.46 36.01 -38.00
CA LEU A 83 2.68 35.23 -37.02
C LEU A 83 2.42 33.78 -37.47
N LEU A 84 1.88 33.57 -38.68
CA LEU A 84 1.44 32.24 -39.13
C LEU A 84 2.60 31.25 -39.29
N TRP A 85 3.62 31.65 -40.07
CA TRP A 85 4.81 30.80 -40.28
C TRP A 85 5.65 30.68 -39.02
N GLY A 86 5.77 31.76 -38.25
CA GLY A 86 6.50 31.73 -37.00
C GLY A 86 5.85 30.81 -35.96
N LEU A 87 4.51 30.82 -35.87
CA LEU A 87 3.75 29.93 -35.00
C LEU A 87 3.96 28.46 -35.40
N LEU A 88 3.87 28.16 -36.70
CA LEU A 88 4.09 26.80 -37.20
C LEU A 88 5.51 26.32 -36.87
N LEU A 89 6.53 27.12 -37.18
CA LEU A 89 7.92 26.75 -36.92
C LEU A 89 8.19 26.56 -35.42
N VAL A 90 7.84 27.53 -34.58
CA VAL A 90 8.12 27.45 -33.14
C VAL A 90 7.29 26.36 -32.46
N SER A 91 6.01 26.19 -32.82
CA SER A 91 5.14 25.20 -32.18
C SER A 91 5.73 23.79 -32.31
N PHE A 92 6.13 23.40 -33.52
CA PHE A 92 6.75 22.09 -33.73
C PHE A 92 8.20 22.02 -33.22
N ALA A 93 9.02 23.06 -33.45
CA ALA A 93 10.42 23.06 -32.99
C ALA A 93 10.53 23.00 -31.46
N SER A 94 9.69 23.76 -30.75
CA SER A 94 9.66 23.77 -29.28
C SER A 94 9.18 22.44 -28.70
N THR A 95 8.15 21.81 -29.28
CA THR A 95 7.67 20.50 -28.80
C THR A 95 8.68 19.40 -29.07
N ILE A 96 9.30 19.38 -30.25
CA ILE A 96 10.34 18.39 -30.59
C ILE A 96 11.54 18.59 -29.68
N GLY A 97 12.04 19.83 -29.55
CA GLY A 97 13.15 20.14 -28.65
C GLY A 97 12.84 19.79 -27.19
N ALA A 98 11.64 20.10 -26.70
CA ALA A 98 11.22 19.72 -25.35
C ALA A 98 11.13 18.21 -25.17
N THR A 99 10.68 17.49 -26.20
CA THR A 99 10.60 16.02 -26.19
C THR A 99 12.01 15.41 -26.20
N LEU A 100 12.95 15.99 -26.94
CA LEU A 100 14.36 15.59 -26.89
C LEU A 100 14.95 15.84 -25.50
N ALA A 101 14.77 17.03 -24.91
CA ALA A 101 15.21 17.33 -23.54
C ALA A 101 14.62 16.34 -22.52
N PHE A 102 13.33 16.04 -22.66
CA PHE A 102 12.62 15.05 -21.85
C PHE A 102 13.18 13.63 -22.02
N VAL A 103 13.44 13.18 -23.25
CA VAL A 103 14.01 11.85 -23.53
C VAL A 103 15.45 11.76 -23.04
N ILE A 104 16.24 12.83 -23.21
CA ILE A 104 17.61 12.94 -22.68
C ILE A 104 17.59 12.83 -21.16
N ALA A 105 16.76 13.63 -20.48
CA ALA A 105 16.61 13.57 -19.02
C ALA A 105 16.14 12.19 -18.55
N ARG A 106 15.17 11.61 -19.26
CA ARG A 106 14.70 10.25 -19.00
C ARG A 106 15.82 9.23 -19.10
N PHE A 107 16.57 9.25 -20.19
CA PHE A 107 17.63 8.30 -20.45
C PHE A 107 18.80 8.45 -19.47
N LEU A 108 19.20 9.69 -19.17
CA LEU A 108 20.35 9.97 -18.32
C LEU A 108 20.05 9.82 -16.83
N LEU A 109 18.90 10.33 -16.38
CA LEU A 109 18.66 10.62 -14.96
C LEU A 109 17.51 9.84 -14.34
N ARG A 110 16.52 9.35 -15.11
CA ARG A 110 15.31 8.73 -14.53
C ARG A 110 15.65 7.58 -13.60
N ASP A 111 16.45 6.61 -14.05
CA ASP A 111 16.76 5.41 -13.26
C ASP A 111 17.46 5.78 -11.96
N THR A 112 18.40 6.72 -12.00
CA THR A 112 19.15 7.20 -10.83
C THR A 112 18.27 8.00 -9.85
N VAL A 113 17.35 8.81 -10.36
CA VAL A 113 16.43 9.58 -9.54
C VAL A 113 15.37 8.67 -8.92
N GLN A 114 14.82 7.75 -9.69
CA GLN A 114 13.82 6.78 -9.25
C GLN A 114 14.42 5.82 -8.22
N SER A 115 15.66 5.34 -8.38
CA SER A 115 16.30 4.51 -7.36
C SER A 115 16.62 5.29 -6.08
N ARG A 116 17.06 6.55 -6.18
CA ARG A 116 17.47 7.35 -5.01
C ARG A 116 16.30 7.94 -4.22
N PHE A 117 15.19 8.25 -4.90
CA PHE A 117 14.03 8.95 -4.31
C PHE A 117 12.70 8.21 -4.50
N GLY A 118 12.73 6.92 -4.88
CA GLY A 118 11.55 6.12 -5.24
C GLY A 118 10.41 6.18 -4.24
N ASP A 119 10.68 6.02 -2.93
CA ASP A 119 9.66 6.11 -1.88
C ASP A 119 8.92 7.47 -1.88
N ARG A 120 9.67 8.57 -2.05
CA ARG A 120 9.10 9.92 -2.08
C ARG A 120 8.38 10.20 -3.40
N LEU A 121 8.84 9.57 -4.48
CA LEU A 121 8.27 9.71 -5.81
C LEU A 121 7.09 8.77 -6.05
N LYS A 122 6.88 7.72 -5.25
CA LYS A 122 5.82 6.72 -5.48
C LYS A 122 4.42 7.35 -5.57
N SER A 123 4.10 8.26 -4.65
CA SER A 123 2.82 9.01 -4.67
C SER A 123 2.70 9.94 -5.88
N ILE A 124 3.81 10.59 -6.27
CA ILE A 124 3.88 11.47 -7.43
C ILE A 124 3.72 10.66 -8.72
N ASN A 125 4.46 9.56 -8.85
CA ASN A 125 4.41 8.64 -9.98
C ASN A 125 3.01 8.06 -10.16
N ALA A 126 2.38 7.55 -9.09
CA ALA A 126 1.01 7.07 -9.14
C ALA A 126 0.02 8.18 -9.56
N GLY A 127 0.24 9.40 -9.08
CA GLY A 127 -0.53 10.58 -9.52
C GLY A 127 -0.34 10.90 -11.01
N ILE A 128 0.89 10.80 -11.53
CA ILE A 128 1.22 11.03 -12.94
C ILE A 128 0.73 9.88 -13.83
N GLU A 129 0.71 8.64 -13.37
CA GLU A 129 0.14 7.52 -14.11
C GLU A 129 -1.37 7.69 -14.28
N LYS A 130 -2.05 8.17 -13.23
CA LYS A 130 -3.49 8.41 -13.26
C LYS A 130 -3.88 9.66 -14.04
N ASP A 131 -3.19 10.78 -13.79
CA ASP A 131 -3.60 12.12 -14.25
C ASP A 131 -2.45 12.92 -14.93
N GLY A 132 -1.36 12.27 -15.37
CA GLY A 132 -0.14 12.93 -15.82
C GLY A 132 -0.29 13.86 -17.02
N ALA A 133 -1.15 13.50 -17.97
CA ALA A 133 -1.47 14.37 -19.11
C ALA A 133 -2.05 15.71 -18.64
N PHE A 134 -2.91 15.66 -17.63
CA PHE A 134 -3.58 16.82 -17.08
C PHE A 134 -2.64 17.70 -16.24
N TYR A 135 -1.76 17.10 -15.44
CA TYR A 135 -0.73 17.83 -14.71
C TYR A 135 0.24 18.54 -15.65
N LEU A 136 0.70 17.86 -16.70
CA LEU A 136 1.58 18.45 -17.69
C LEU A 136 0.90 19.62 -18.41
N PHE A 137 -0.35 19.44 -18.85
CA PHE A 137 -1.12 20.50 -19.50
C PHE A 137 -1.21 21.75 -18.60
N THR A 138 -1.56 21.55 -17.33
CA THR A 138 -1.60 22.60 -16.30
C THR A 138 -0.26 23.35 -16.20
N LEU A 139 0.85 22.61 -16.05
CA LEU A 139 2.17 23.21 -15.93
C LEU A 139 2.59 24.03 -17.15
N ARG A 140 2.19 23.60 -18.36
CA ARG A 140 2.49 24.34 -19.62
C ARG A 140 1.77 25.67 -19.73
N LEU A 141 0.61 25.78 -19.10
CA LEU A 141 -0.19 27.00 -19.13
C LEU A 141 0.26 28.01 -18.10
N VAL A 142 1.02 27.63 -17.07
CA VAL A 142 1.47 28.53 -16.01
C VAL A 142 2.87 29.08 -16.32
N PRO A 143 3.03 30.36 -16.70
CA PRO A 143 4.32 30.96 -17.07
C PRO A 143 5.29 31.13 -15.90
N LEU A 144 4.85 30.86 -14.66
CA LEU A 144 5.67 30.90 -13.46
C LEU A 144 6.78 29.83 -13.47
N PHE A 145 6.54 28.68 -14.10
CA PHE A 145 7.50 27.59 -14.13
C PHE A 145 8.41 27.71 -15.36
N PRO A 146 9.74 27.72 -15.21
CA PRO A 146 10.64 27.77 -16.34
C PRO A 146 10.43 26.58 -17.27
N PHE A 147 10.31 26.87 -18.57
CA PHE A 147 9.95 25.89 -19.58
C PHE A 147 10.83 24.63 -19.58
N PHE A 148 12.15 24.82 -19.47
CA PHE A 148 13.13 23.73 -19.48
C PHE A 148 13.00 22.82 -18.25
N VAL A 149 12.66 23.38 -17.08
CA VAL A 149 12.49 22.63 -15.83
C VAL A 149 11.37 21.60 -15.98
N ILE A 150 10.24 21.99 -16.59
CA ILE A 150 9.12 21.08 -16.84
C ILE A 150 9.56 19.90 -17.71
N ASN A 151 10.36 20.15 -18.76
CA ASN A 151 10.84 19.10 -19.68
C ASN A 151 11.69 18.07 -18.92
N LEU A 152 12.64 18.55 -18.12
CA LEU A 152 13.56 17.72 -17.37
C LEU A 152 12.82 16.92 -16.29
N VAL A 153 12.00 17.59 -15.47
CA VAL A 153 11.27 16.96 -14.35
C VAL A 153 10.31 15.90 -14.87
N MET A 154 9.54 16.19 -15.91
CA MET A 154 8.58 15.22 -16.46
C MET A 154 9.30 14.02 -17.08
N GLY A 155 10.52 14.19 -17.60
CA GLY A 155 11.37 13.10 -18.10
C GLY A 155 11.69 12.06 -17.03
N LEU A 156 11.73 12.49 -15.77
CA LEU A 156 11.96 11.63 -14.60
C LEU A 156 10.71 10.86 -14.16
N THR A 157 9.52 11.22 -14.66
CA THR A 157 8.23 10.60 -14.28
C THR A 157 7.83 9.44 -15.22
N PRO A 158 6.80 8.63 -14.86
CA PRO A 158 6.28 7.55 -15.71
C PRO A 158 5.50 7.98 -16.95
N ILE A 159 5.27 9.27 -17.18
CA ILE A 159 4.43 9.74 -18.30
C ILE A 159 4.95 9.23 -19.66
N LYS A 160 4.08 8.72 -20.53
CA LYS A 160 4.51 8.21 -21.84
C LYS A 160 5.05 9.35 -22.71
N THR A 161 6.12 9.10 -23.48
CA THR A 161 6.74 10.12 -24.36
C THR A 161 5.72 10.68 -25.35
N ILE A 162 4.86 9.82 -25.91
CA ILE A 162 3.80 10.25 -26.84
C ILE A 162 2.78 11.19 -26.16
N THR A 163 2.43 10.90 -24.90
CA THR A 163 1.55 11.78 -24.10
C THR A 163 2.25 13.10 -23.82
N PHE A 164 3.54 13.08 -23.45
CA PHE A 164 4.32 14.29 -23.23
C PHE A 164 4.36 15.19 -24.48
N TYR A 165 4.60 14.60 -25.66
CA TYR A 165 4.64 15.32 -26.94
C TYR A 165 3.30 16.01 -27.24
N TRP A 166 2.20 15.25 -27.32
CA TRP A 166 0.90 15.81 -27.71
C TRP A 166 0.37 16.82 -26.70
N VAL A 167 0.52 16.54 -25.41
CA VAL A 167 0.09 17.47 -24.37
C VAL A 167 0.93 18.74 -24.40
N SER A 168 2.24 18.66 -24.65
CA SER A 168 3.09 19.85 -24.78
C SER A 168 2.75 20.63 -26.05
N GLN A 169 2.49 19.96 -27.18
CA GLN A 169 2.07 20.59 -28.44
C GLN A 169 0.83 21.46 -28.25
N VAL A 170 -0.19 20.93 -27.57
CA VAL A 170 -1.44 21.67 -27.31
C VAL A 170 -1.24 22.70 -26.20
N GLY A 171 -0.59 22.31 -25.10
CA GLY A 171 -0.44 23.15 -23.90
C GLY A 171 0.48 24.35 -24.10
N MET A 172 1.44 24.31 -25.02
CA MET A 172 2.29 25.46 -25.30
C MET A 172 1.68 26.43 -26.30
N LEU A 173 0.69 26.01 -27.10
CA LEU A 173 0.22 26.74 -28.27
C LEU A 173 -0.19 28.18 -27.93
N ALA A 174 -0.94 28.36 -26.84
CA ALA A 174 -1.36 29.69 -26.38
C ALA A 174 -0.16 30.59 -26.04
N GLY A 175 0.83 30.07 -25.31
CA GLY A 175 2.05 30.80 -25.01
C GLY A 175 2.87 31.11 -26.26
N THR A 176 3.02 30.14 -27.17
CA THR A 176 3.71 30.33 -28.45
C THR A 176 3.06 31.42 -29.29
N ILE A 177 1.73 31.46 -29.38
CA ILE A 177 1.00 32.52 -30.10
C ILE A 177 1.35 33.89 -29.51
N VAL A 178 1.33 34.03 -28.19
CA VAL A 178 1.63 35.30 -27.51
C VAL A 178 3.04 35.77 -27.83
N TYR A 179 4.05 34.91 -27.67
CA TYR A 179 5.44 35.29 -27.88
C TYR A 179 5.79 35.50 -29.36
N VAL A 180 5.26 34.68 -30.28
CA VAL A 180 5.46 34.89 -31.72
C VAL A 180 4.78 36.18 -32.17
N ASN A 181 3.58 36.46 -31.69
CA ASN A 181 2.88 37.70 -32.01
C ASN A 181 3.61 38.93 -31.47
N ALA A 182 4.12 38.88 -30.23
CA ALA A 182 4.97 39.93 -29.67
C ALA A 182 6.23 40.17 -30.52
N GLY A 183 6.78 39.09 -31.10
CA GLY A 183 7.88 39.17 -32.06
C GLY A 183 7.54 39.95 -33.33
N THR A 184 6.30 39.91 -33.82
CA THR A 184 5.90 40.73 -34.98
C THR A 184 5.90 42.24 -34.67
N GLN A 185 5.89 42.61 -33.38
CA GLN A 185 5.89 43.97 -32.87
C GLN A 185 7.23 44.34 -32.20
N LEU A 186 8.33 43.64 -32.56
CA LEU A 186 9.65 43.73 -31.90
C LEU A 186 10.21 45.15 -31.75
N ALA A 187 9.87 46.07 -32.66
CA ALA A 187 10.35 47.45 -32.66
C ALA A 187 9.81 48.31 -31.49
N GLY A 188 8.76 47.86 -30.80
CA GLY A 188 8.18 48.54 -29.63
C GLY A 188 8.48 47.85 -28.29
N LEU A 189 9.39 46.87 -28.25
CA LEU A 189 9.71 46.11 -27.03
C LEU A 189 11.02 46.61 -26.40
N ASP A 190 10.91 47.32 -25.27
CA ASP A 190 12.08 47.75 -24.47
C ASP A 190 12.62 46.63 -23.56
N SER A 191 11.80 45.61 -23.23
CA SER A 191 12.22 44.49 -22.38
C SER A 191 11.32 43.25 -22.54
N LEU A 192 11.87 42.08 -22.20
CA LEU A 192 11.14 40.79 -22.22
C LEU A 192 10.01 40.70 -21.18
N SER A 193 10.10 41.48 -20.09
CA SER A 193 9.09 41.50 -19.03
C SER A 193 7.79 42.17 -19.46
N GLY A 194 7.83 43.10 -20.43
CA GLY A 194 6.64 43.78 -20.98
C GLY A 194 5.69 42.85 -21.77
N ILE A 195 6.18 41.70 -22.24
CA ILE A 195 5.41 40.72 -23.03
C ILE A 195 4.39 39.98 -22.15
N LEU A 196 4.74 39.75 -20.88
CA LEU A 196 3.89 39.08 -19.90
C LEU A 196 3.38 40.11 -18.90
N SER A 197 2.33 40.85 -19.27
CA SER A 197 1.67 41.75 -18.33
C SER A 197 1.12 40.98 -17.11
N PRO A 198 1.03 41.58 -15.92
CA PRO A 198 0.45 40.92 -14.74
C PRO A 198 -0.93 40.31 -15.01
N GLY A 199 -1.74 40.95 -15.86
CA GLY A 199 -3.05 40.43 -16.28
C GLY A 199 -2.98 39.20 -17.18
N LEU A 200 -1.99 39.13 -18.09
CA LEU A 200 -1.78 37.96 -18.95
C LEU A 200 -1.20 36.78 -18.15
N ILE A 201 -0.25 37.05 -17.25
CA ILE A 201 0.26 36.05 -16.30
C ILE A 201 -0.88 35.51 -15.45
N GLY A 202 -1.74 36.38 -14.90
CA GLY A 202 -2.92 35.98 -14.14
C GLY A 202 -3.87 35.09 -14.96
N SER A 203 -4.10 35.41 -16.23
CA SER A 203 -4.97 34.63 -17.12
C SER A 203 -4.42 33.23 -17.39
N PHE A 204 -3.10 33.14 -17.61
CA PHE A 204 -2.41 31.87 -17.81
C PHE A 204 -2.36 31.02 -16.53
N VAL A 205 -2.11 31.64 -15.38
CA VAL A 205 -2.19 30.99 -14.06
C VAL A 205 -3.60 30.43 -13.85
N LEU A 206 -4.64 31.21 -14.11
CA LEU A 206 -6.04 30.76 -14.03
C LEU A 206 -6.33 29.59 -14.98
N LEU A 207 -5.84 29.65 -16.22
CA LEU A 207 -5.98 28.59 -17.21
C LEU A 207 -5.22 27.31 -16.79
N GLY A 208 -4.07 27.44 -16.12
CA GLY A 208 -3.36 26.32 -15.53
C GLY A 208 -4.07 25.71 -14.32
N PHE A 209 -4.71 26.52 -13.47
CA PHE A 209 -5.54 26.01 -12.39
C PHE A 209 -6.91 25.47 -12.86
N PHE A 210 -7.37 25.88 -14.05
CA PHE A 210 -8.66 25.46 -14.60
C PHE A 210 -8.83 23.95 -14.64
N PRO A 211 -7.86 23.14 -15.14
CA PRO A 211 -7.90 21.70 -15.00
C PRO A 211 -8.19 21.25 -13.56
N LEU A 212 -7.41 21.67 -12.56
CA LEU A 212 -7.59 21.25 -11.15
C LEU A 212 -8.98 21.63 -10.62
N LEU A 213 -9.45 22.83 -10.97
CA LEU A 213 -10.80 23.28 -10.68
C LEU A 213 -11.85 22.43 -11.40
N ALA A 214 -11.62 22.06 -12.66
CA ALA A 214 -12.48 21.20 -13.45
C ALA A 214 -12.53 19.78 -12.88
N LYS A 215 -11.42 19.23 -12.38
CA LYS A 215 -11.40 17.93 -11.68
C LYS A 215 -12.20 18.00 -10.38
N LYS A 216 -12.00 19.03 -9.57
CA LYS A 216 -12.78 19.27 -8.35
C LYS A 216 -14.26 19.47 -8.67
N PHE A 217 -14.56 20.17 -9.75
CA PHE A 217 -15.91 20.39 -10.25
C PHE A 217 -16.55 19.08 -10.74
N VAL A 218 -15.83 18.26 -11.50
CA VAL A 218 -16.29 16.93 -11.93
C VAL A 218 -16.55 16.04 -10.72
N ALA A 219 -15.67 16.04 -9.72
CA ALA A 219 -15.90 15.30 -8.48
C ALA A 219 -17.16 15.81 -7.75
N LEU A 220 -17.36 17.12 -7.69
CA LEU A 220 -18.56 17.75 -7.12
C LEU A 220 -19.82 17.38 -7.92
N VAL A 221 -19.75 17.36 -9.25
CA VAL A 221 -20.86 16.97 -10.14
C VAL A 221 -21.17 15.50 -9.98
N LYS A 222 -20.16 14.62 -9.92
CA LYS A 222 -20.34 13.18 -9.66
C LYS A 222 -21.00 12.94 -8.30
N ALA A 223 -20.50 13.61 -7.26
CA ALA A 223 -21.10 13.58 -5.93
C ALA A 223 -22.56 14.06 -5.98
N ARG A 224 -22.85 15.22 -6.61
CA ARG A 224 -24.22 15.72 -6.76
C ARG A 224 -25.12 14.78 -7.55
N ARG A 225 -24.60 14.13 -8.60
CA ARG A 225 -25.34 13.12 -9.38
C ARG A 225 -25.64 11.86 -8.57
N ALA A 226 -24.66 11.36 -7.81
CA ALA A 226 -24.87 10.22 -6.91
C ALA A 226 -25.92 10.50 -5.82
N MET A 227 -26.05 11.76 -5.43
CA MET A 227 -27.06 12.22 -4.49
C MET A 227 -28.37 12.70 -5.16
N ALA A 228 -28.41 12.78 -6.50
CA ALA A 228 -29.59 13.24 -7.23
C ALA A 228 -30.71 12.18 -7.14
N GLY A 229 -31.95 12.62 -6.97
CA GLY A 229 -33.09 11.73 -6.74
C GLY A 229 -33.35 11.38 -5.27
N TRP A 230 -32.39 11.64 -4.37
CA TRP A 230 -32.56 11.40 -2.94
C TRP A 230 -32.98 12.67 -2.19
N LYS A 231 -34.08 12.59 -1.45
CA LYS A 231 -34.56 13.71 -0.62
C LYS A 231 -33.74 13.79 0.65
N ARG A 232 -32.94 14.85 0.78
CA ARG A 232 -32.19 15.13 2.01
C ARG A 232 -33.13 15.51 3.16
N PRO A 233 -33.05 14.86 4.34
CA PRO A 233 -33.80 15.27 5.52
C PRO A 233 -33.45 16.69 5.99
N ALA A 234 -34.43 17.43 6.50
CA ALA A 234 -34.22 18.77 7.06
C ALA A 234 -33.43 18.73 8.39
N LYS A 235 -33.63 17.65 9.16
CA LYS A 235 -32.93 17.33 10.40
C LYS A 235 -32.52 15.87 10.34
N PHE A 236 -31.40 15.54 10.98
CA PHE A 236 -30.91 14.17 11.11
C PHE A 236 -31.04 13.72 12.57
N ASP A 237 -31.43 12.48 12.78
CA ASP A 237 -31.51 11.85 14.10
C ASP A 237 -30.12 11.57 14.66
N ARG A 238 -29.17 11.26 13.77
CA ARG A 238 -27.78 10.92 14.07
C ARG A 238 -26.80 11.71 13.20
N ASN A 239 -25.62 11.92 13.74
CA ASN A 239 -24.47 12.39 12.98
C ASN A 239 -23.82 11.23 12.21
N LEU A 240 -23.78 10.04 12.82
CA LEU A 240 -23.19 8.84 12.27
C LEU A 240 -24.06 7.62 12.57
N VAL A 241 -24.24 6.74 11.60
CA VAL A 241 -24.75 5.38 11.81
C VAL A 241 -23.65 4.42 11.40
N VAL A 242 -23.37 3.43 12.24
CA VAL A 242 -22.37 2.41 12.00
C VAL A 242 -23.09 1.07 11.89
N ILE A 243 -22.82 0.32 10.82
CA ILE A 243 -23.42 -0.99 10.54
C ILE A 243 -22.35 -2.06 10.75
N GLY A 244 -22.55 -2.92 11.74
CA GLY A 244 -21.63 -3.97 12.18
C GLY A 244 -20.92 -3.58 13.48
N GLY A 245 -21.09 -4.40 14.51
CA GLY A 245 -20.51 -4.34 15.86
C GLY A 245 -19.22 -5.16 16.01
N GLY A 246 -18.47 -5.38 14.93
CA GLY A 246 -17.09 -5.86 14.98
C GLY A 246 -16.09 -4.73 15.24
N SER A 247 -14.80 -5.03 15.32
CA SER A 247 -13.77 -4.07 15.77
C SER A 247 -13.73 -2.75 14.98
N ALA A 248 -13.95 -2.77 13.67
CA ALA A 248 -14.06 -1.53 12.87
C ALA A 248 -15.24 -0.65 13.30
N GLY A 249 -16.41 -1.26 13.50
CA GLY A 249 -17.62 -0.53 13.85
C GLY A 249 -17.63 -0.05 15.30
N LEU A 250 -17.18 -0.91 16.22
CA LEU A 250 -16.95 -0.57 17.62
C LEU A 250 -16.02 0.64 17.76
N VAL A 251 -14.84 0.62 17.15
CA VAL A 251 -13.89 1.76 17.19
C VAL A 251 -14.49 3.01 16.55
N SER A 252 -15.20 2.87 15.41
CA SER A 252 -15.84 4.01 14.73
C SER A 252 -16.89 4.67 15.62
N ALA A 253 -17.75 3.86 16.26
CA ALA A 253 -18.81 4.34 17.14
C ALA A 253 -18.24 4.99 18.40
N TYR A 254 -17.22 4.37 19.02
CA TYR A 254 -16.53 4.92 20.18
C TYR A 254 -15.91 6.29 19.88
N ILE A 255 -15.18 6.44 18.75
CA ILE A 255 -14.58 7.72 18.36
C ILE A 255 -15.66 8.78 18.15
N ALA A 256 -16.76 8.43 17.49
CA ALA A 256 -17.87 9.36 17.25
C ALA A 256 -18.52 9.83 18.57
N ALA A 257 -18.73 8.92 19.52
CA ALA A 257 -19.27 9.26 20.83
C ALA A 257 -18.28 10.11 21.66
N ALA A 258 -16.98 9.80 21.61
CA ALA A 258 -15.94 10.53 22.32
C ALA A 258 -15.87 12.00 21.89
N VAL A 259 -16.08 12.30 20.61
CA VAL A 259 -16.19 13.68 20.08
C VAL A 259 -17.59 14.29 20.22
N LYS A 260 -18.46 13.69 21.05
CA LYS A 260 -19.82 14.14 21.38
C LYS A 260 -20.78 14.21 20.19
N SER A 261 -20.55 13.37 19.18
CA SER A 261 -21.49 13.19 18.06
C SER A 261 -22.58 12.18 18.44
N LYS A 262 -23.82 12.38 17.98
CA LYS A 262 -24.89 11.39 18.14
C LYS A 262 -24.66 10.23 17.18
N VAL A 263 -24.37 9.06 17.71
CA VAL A 263 -24.05 7.87 16.92
C VAL A 263 -24.98 6.71 17.27
N SER A 264 -25.45 5.98 16.26
CA SER A 264 -26.04 4.66 16.45
C SER A 264 -25.12 3.58 15.89
N LEU A 265 -24.99 2.48 16.62
CA LEU A 265 -24.29 1.27 16.19
C LEU A 265 -25.32 0.16 16.04
N ILE A 266 -25.41 -0.44 14.84
CA ILE A 266 -26.40 -1.47 14.53
C ILE A 266 -25.67 -2.81 14.33
N GLU A 267 -26.07 -3.82 15.08
CA GLU A 267 -25.51 -5.18 14.99
C GLU A 267 -26.64 -6.21 14.94
N LYS A 268 -26.58 -7.15 14.00
CA LYS A 268 -27.62 -8.17 13.78
C LYS A 268 -27.36 -9.50 14.51
N HIS A 269 -26.15 -9.69 15.00
CA HIS A 269 -25.66 -10.87 15.70
C HIS A 269 -25.10 -10.46 17.08
N LYS A 270 -24.05 -11.15 17.56
CA LYS A 270 -23.36 -10.81 18.78
C LYS A 270 -22.41 -9.63 18.56
N MET A 271 -22.32 -8.75 19.56
CA MET A 271 -21.32 -7.70 19.62
C MET A 271 -19.89 -8.29 19.67
N GLY A 272 -18.90 -7.49 19.27
CA GLY A 272 -17.49 -7.92 19.14
C GLY A 272 -17.16 -8.56 17.79
N GLY A 273 -18.17 -8.95 17.02
CA GLY A 273 -18.02 -9.57 15.69
C GLY A 273 -17.15 -10.83 15.71
N ASP A 274 -16.59 -11.20 14.57
CA ASP A 274 -15.79 -12.42 14.42
C ASP A 274 -14.59 -12.45 15.38
N CYS A 275 -13.90 -11.32 15.58
CA CYS A 275 -12.66 -11.29 16.36
C CYS A 275 -12.85 -11.84 17.79
N LEU A 276 -13.93 -11.42 18.46
CA LEU A 276 -14.30 -11.88 19.79
C LEU A 276 -14.93 -13.28 19.75
N ASN A 277 -15.90 -13.49 18.86
CA ASN A 277 -16.82 -14.62 18.96
C ASN A 277 -16.31 -15.88 18.24
N THR A 278 -15.66 -15.74 17.08
CA THR A 278 -15.34 -16.85 16.17
C THR A 278 -13.94 -16.81 15.57
N GLY A 279 -13.09 -15.90 16.03
CA GLY A 279 -11.82 -15.59 15.40
C GLY A 279 -10.68 -15.57 16.40
N CYS A 280 -10.20 -14.37 16.73
CA CYS A 280 -8.91 -14.19 17.40
C CYS A 280 -8.92 -14.70 18.84
N VAL A 281 -9.90 -14.29 19.64
CA VAL A 281 -9.98 -14.68 21.06
C VAL A 281 -10.10 -16.19 21.22
N PRO A 282 -11.05 -16.89 20.56
CA PRO A 282 -11.17 -18.33 20.74
C PRO A 282 -9.98 -19.10 20.16
N SER A 283 -9.40 -18.68 19.03
CA SER A 283 -8.22 -19.36 18.47
C SER A 283 -7.01 -19.25 19.40
N LYS A 284 -6.74 -18.07 19.96
CA LYS A 284 -5.61 -17.86 20.89
C LYS A 284 -5.81 -18.61 22.20
N ALA A 285 -7.05 -18.70 22.69
CA ALA A 285 -7.38 -19.52 23.85
C ALA A 285 -7.10 -21.01 23.61
N LEU A 286 -7.49 -21.55 22.44
CA LEU A 286 -7.26 -22.94 22.05
C LEU A 286 -5.77 -23.26 21.87
N ILE A 287 -5.04 -22.40 21.14
CA ILE A 287 -3.59 -22.52 20.89
C ILE A 287 -2.83 -22.56 22.21
N ARG A 288 -3.20 -21.72 23.19
CA ARG A 288 -2.53 -21.75 24.50
C ARG A 288 -2.70 -23.09 25.21
N SER A 289 -3.89 -23.69 25.15
CA SER A 289 -4.14 -25.01 25.72
C SER A 289 -3.35 -26.11 24.99
N SER A 290 -3.25 -26.04 23.66
CA SER A 290 -2.52 -27.02 22.86
C SER A 290 -0.99 -26.94 23.07
N ARG A 291 -0.44 -25.73 23.30
CA ARG A 291 0.97 -25.50 23.65
C ARG A 291 1.38 -26.27 24.92
N ILE A 292 0.51 -26.37 25.92
CA ILE A 292 0.80 -27.12 27.15
C ILE A 292 1.06 -28.60 26.84
N LEU A 293 0.24 -29.21 25.97
CA LEU A 293 0.41 -30.60 25.56
C LEU A 293 1.69 -30.80 24.76
N ALA A 294 2.02 -29.88 23.85
CA ALA A 294 3.27 -29.91 23.10
C ALA A 294 4.49 -29.85 24.02
N GLN A 295 4.49 -28.94 25.00
CA GLN A 295 5.55 -28.83 26.01
C GLN A 295 5.62 -30.09 26.88
N SER A 296 4.50 -30.67 27.29
CA SER A 296 4.53 -31.92 28.08
C SER A 296 5.15 -33.10 27.33
N ARG A 297 4.99 -33.16 25.99
CA ARG A 297 5.67 -34.16 25.14
C ARG A 297 7.19 -33.96 25.05
N ARG A 298 7.65 -32.72 25.23
CA ARG A 298 9.06 -32.32 25.23
C ARG A 298 9.69 -32.33 26.64
N ALA A 299 9.00 -32.87 27.65
CA ALA A 299 9.39 -32.85 29.07
C ALA A 299 10.88 -33.14 29.35
N GLN A 300 11.47 -34.10 28.62
CA GLN A 300 12.87 -34.50 28.78
C GLN A 300 13.87 -33.39 28.43
N GLU A 301 13.51 -32.46 27.53
CA GLU A 301 14.34 -31.30 27.20
C GLU A 301 14.57 -30.39 28.42
N TRP A 302 13.64 -30.39 29.39
CA TRP A 302 13.74 -29.62 30.63
C TRP A 302 14.07 -30.48 31.85
N GLY A 303 14.54 -31.71 31.64
CA GLY A 303 15.00 -32.59 32.72
C GLY A 303 13.89 -33.30 33.50
N PHE A 304 12.67 -33.37 32.96
CA PHE A 304 11.61 -34.23 33.49
C PHE A 304 11.59 -35.56 32.75
N ASP A 305 11.51 -36.69 33.45
CA ASP A 305 11.47 -38.01 32.81
C ASP A 305 10.25 -38.16 31.87
N ALA A 306 9.07 -37.72 32.34
CA ALA A 306 7.83 -37.66 31.59
C ALA A 306 6.81 -36.73 32.29
N ILE A 307 5.90 -36.13 31.53
CA ILE A 307 4.71 -35.44 32.04
C ILE A 307 3.47 -36.06 31.37
N ASP A 308 2.69 -36.82 32.14
CA ASP A 308 1.41 -37.37 31.69
C ASP A 308 0.29 -36.34 31.91
N VAL A 309 -0.31 -35.85 30.81
CA VAL A 309 -1.41 -34.89 30.86
C VAL A 309 -2.69 -35.55 30.41
N LYS A 310 -3.61 -35.73 31.36
CA LYS A 310 -4.99 -36.14 31.09
C LYS A 310 -5.84 -34.91 30.85
N TYR A 311 -6.56 -34.90 29.73
CA TYR A 311 -7.48 -33.81 29.39
C TYR A 311 -8.73 -34.36 28.72
N ASP A 312 -9.79 -33.57 28.81
CA ASP A 312 -11.05 -33.79 28.12
C ASP A 312 -11.23 -32.65 27.11
N PHE A 313 -11.44 -32.99 25.83
CA PHE A 313 -11.53 -31.99 24.77
C PHE A 313 -12.75 -31.06 24.94
N ALA A 314 -13.88 -31.56 25.45
CA ALA A 314 -15.03 -30.73 25.72
C ALA A 314 -14.72 -29.68 26.82
N GLN A 315 -13.97 -30.05 27.86
CA GLN A 315 -13.52 -29.09 28.89
C GLN A 315 -12.56 -28.03 28.33
N ILE A 316 -11.69 -28.39 27.37
CA ILE A 316 -10.86 -27.41 26.67
C ILE A 316 -11.73 -26.40 25.91
N MET A 317 -12.76 -26.88 25.21
CA MET A 317 -13.69 -26.03 24.46
C MET A 317 -14.57 -25.19 25.39
N GLU A 318 -14.97 -25.70 26.56
CA GLU A 318 -15.63 -24.91 27.62
C GLU A 318 -14.74 -23.78 28.12
N ARG A 319 -13.43 -24.02 28.31
CA ARG A 319 -12.49 -22.96 28.65
C ARG A 319 -12.43 -21.91 27.55
N VAL A 320 -12.39 -22.31 26.28
CA VAL A 320 -12.42 -21.36 25.15
C VAL A 320 -13.67 -20.47 25.23
N GLN A 321 -14.84 -21.06 25.43
CA GLN A 321 -16.10 -20.32 25.58
C GLN A 321 -16.11 -19.40 26.81
N LYS A 322 -15.54 -19.86 27.93
CA LYS A 322 -15.38 -19.05 29.15
C LYS A 322 -14.51 -17.82 28.88
N VAL A 323 -13.37 -17.97 28.21
CA VAL A 323 -12.48 -16.86 27.86
C VAL A 323 -13.20 -15.84 26.95
N VAL A 324 -13.99 -16.31 25.98
CA VAL A 324 -14.83 -15.42 25.16
C VAL A 324 -15.80 -14.64 26.05
N GLY A 325 -16.50 -15.31 26.98
CA GLY A 325 -17.43 -14.67 27.92
C GLY A 325 -16.78 -13.71 28.92
N GLU A 326 -15.50 -13.89 29.25
CA GLU A 326 -14.74 -12.96 30.10
C GLU A 326 -14.34 -11.69 29.34
N VAL A 327 -14.14 -11.77 28.02
CA VAL A 327 -13.77 -10.62 27.18
C VAL A 327 -15.01 -9.89 26.63
N GLU A 328 -16.11 -10.61 26.41
CA GLU A 328 -17.38 -10.08 25.88
C GLU A 328 -17.88 -8.78 26.55
N PRO A 329 -17.79 -8.59 27.88
CA PRO A 329 -18.21 -7.35 28.52
C PRO A 329 -17.53 -6.10 27.98
N HIS A 330 -16.30 -6.20 27.44
CA HIS A 330 -15.58 -5.06 26.85
C HIS A 330 -16.24 -4.53 25.57
N ASP A 331 -16.91 -5.40 24.83
CA ASP A 331 -17.57 -5.09 23.55
C ASP A 331 -19.10 -5.04 23.68
N SER A 332 -19.63 -5.18 24.90
CA SER A 332 -21.06 -5.31 25.19
C SER A 332 -21.90 -4.07 24.83
N VAL A 333 -23.20 -4.31 24.68
CA VAL A 333 -24.22 -3.25 24.47
C VAL A 333 -24.19 -2.25 25.63
N GLU A 334 -24.09 -2.75 26.86
CA GLU A 334 -24.06 -1.97 28.09
C GLU A 334 -22.86 -1.03 28.10
N ARG A 335 -21.67 -1.57 27.83
CA ARG A 335 -20.43 -0.78 27.79
C ARG A 335 -20.50 0.34 26.76
N TYR A 336 -20.96 0.04 25.55
CA TYR A 336 -21.06 1.04 24.49
C TYR A 336 -22.15 2.07 24.75
N SER A 337 -23.24 1.68 25.39
CA SER A 337 -24.31 2.58 25.84
C SER A 337 -23.80 3.58 26.89
N GLU A 338 -23.01 3.11 27.88
CA GLU A 338 -22.35 3.98 28.87
C GLU A 338 -21.38 5.00 28.23
N LEU A 339 -20.73 4.61 27.13
CA LEU A 339 -19.84 5.49 26.36
C LEU A 339 -20.60 6.52 25.49
N GLY A 340 -21.94 6.45 25.46
CA GLY A 340 -22.80 7.38 24.73
C GLY A 340 -23.15 6.95 23.30
N VAL A 341 -23.00 5.66 22.99
CA VAL A 341 -23.43 5.07 21.70
C VAL A 341 -24.84 4.52 21.84
N ASP A 342 -25.73 4.84 20.90
CA ASP A 342 -27.06 4.22 20.81
C ASP A 342 -26.93 2.87 20.08
N VAL A 343 -26.82 1.79 20.85
CA VAL A 343 -26.65 0.44 20.28
C VAL A 343 -28.01 -0.17 19.98
N ILE A 344 -28.19 -0.62 18.74
CA ILE A 344 -29.44 -1.20 18.24
C ILE A 344 -29.14 -2.61 17.75
N GLN A 345 -29.78 -3.60 18.34
CA GLN A 345 -29.72 -4.98 17.87
C GLN A 345 -30.79 -5.18 16.79
N GLY A 346 -30.39 -5.53 15.58
CA GLY A 346 -31.31 -5.70 14.45
C GLY A 346 -30.60 -5.70 13.10
N GLU A 347 -31.34 -6.01 12.04
CA GLU A 347 -30.79 -6.01 10.68
C GLU A 347 -30.89 -4.62 10.04
N ALA A 348 -29.75 -4.04 9.68
CA ALA A 348 -29.70 -2.75 9.02
C ALA A 348 -29.91 -2.88 7.50
N LYS A 349 -30.69 -1.96 6.93
CA LYS A 349 -30.81 -1.77 5.49
C LYS A 349 -30.65 -0.31 5.12
N ILE A 350 -29.68 0.00 4.26
CA ILE A 350 -29.49 1.35 3.73
C ILE A 350 -30.53 1.55 2.62
N THR A 351 -31.55 2.38 2.89
CA THR A 351 -32.63 2.66 1.95
C THR A 351 -32.37 3.92 1.12
N SER A 352 -31.47 4.79 1.59
CA SER A 352 -30.99 5.96 0.87
C SER A 352 -29.62 6.40 1.40
N PRO A 353 -28.92 7.35 0.74
CA PRO A 353 -27.68 7.95 1.25
C PRO A 353 -27.80 8.61 2.64
N TYR A 354 -29.01 8.76 3.18
CA TYR A 354 -29.28 9.48 4.42
C TYR A 354 -30.09 8.66 5.43
N VAL A 355 -30.56 7.46 5.07
CA VAL A 355 -31.52 6.70 5.87
C VAL A 355 -31.05 5.25 5.97
N VAL A 356 -31.01 4.77 7.20
CA VAL A 356 -30.82 3.36 7.53
C VAL A 356 -32.08 2.89 8.23
N GLU A 357 -32.69 1.83 7.72
CA GLU A 357 -33.81 1.14 8.34
C GLU A 357 -33.28 0.01 9.22
N VAL A 358 -33.86 -0.15 10.41
CA VAL A 358 -33.61 -1.30 11.30
C VAL A 358 -34.96 -1.79 11.80
N ASP A 359 -35.31 -3.04 11.48
CA ASP A 359 -36.57 -3.68 11.87
C ASP A 359 -37.82 -2.81 11.58
N GLY A 360 -37.85 -2.17 10.40
CA GLY A 360 -38.93 -1.28 9.96
C GLY A 360 -38.89 0.14 10.53
N ARG A 361 -37.91 0.47 11.41
CA ARG A 361 -37.70 1.82 11.93
C ARG A 361 -36.64 2.55 11.10
N GLU A 362 -37.02 3.69 10.52
CA GLU A 362 -36.08 4.57 9.83
C GLU A 362 -35.25 5.44 10.80
N ILE A 363 -33.95 5.53 10.54
CA ILE A 363 -32.99 6.40 11.24
C ILE A 363 -32.31 7.30 10.21
N THR A 364 -32.52 8.61 10.34
CA THR A 364 -31.86 9.59 9.47
C THR A 364 -30.47 9.93 9.98
N THR A 365 -29.47 9.96 9.09
CA THR A 365 -28.06 10.23 9.45
C THR A 365 -27.32 11.07 8.42
N ARG A 366 -26.30 11.80 8.89
CA ARG A 366 -25.36 12.54 8.03
C ARG A 366 -24.30 11.65 7.38
N GLY A 367 -23.90 10.59 8.07
CA GLY A 367 -22.88 9.65 7.61
C GLY A 367 -23.23 8.21 7.98
N ILE A 368 -22.84 7.28 7.12
CA ILE A 368 -23.02 5.84 7.28
C ILE A 368 -21.64 5.18 7.17
N VAL A 369 -21.28 4.35 8.14
CA VAL A 369 -20.07 3.53 8.12
C VAL A 369 -20.49 2.08 7.98
N VAL A 370 -20.07 1.45 6.88
CA VAL A 370 -20.25 0.03 6.63
C VAL A 370 -19.02 -0.71 7.20
N ALA A 371 -19.24 -1.46 8.28
CA ALA A 371 -18.24 -2.24 8.99
C ALA A 371 -18.71 -3.71 9.15
N THR A 372 -19.37 -4.23 8.13
CA THR A 372 -20.03 -5.55 8.10
C THR A 372 -19.07 -6.75 8.06
N GLY A 373 -17.76 -6.50 8.03
CA GLY A 373 -16.73 -7.54 8.10
C GLY A 373 -16.69 -8.46 6.87
N ALA A 374 -16.28 -9.71 7.11
CA ALA A 374 -16.22 -10.79 6.14
C ALA A 374 -16.69 -12.09 6.79
N ARG A 375 -16.84 -13.14 5.99
CA ARG A 375 -17.19 -14.49 6.43
C ARG A 375 -16.25 -15.51 5.79
N PRO A 376 -16.13 -16.75 6.32
CA PRO A 376 -15.35 -17.80 5.67
C PRO A 376 -15.77 -18.01 4.22
N PHE A 377 -14.80 -18.17 3.32
CA PHE A 377 -15.07 -18.54 1.95
C PHE A 377 -15.09 -20.07 1.82
N VAL A 378 -16.26 -20.60 1.47
CA VAL A 378 -16.43 -22.02 1.14
C VAL A 378 -16.33 -22.16 -0.39
N PRO A 379 -15.32 -22.88 -0.92
CA PRO A 379 -15.15 -23.04 -2.35
C PRO A 379 -16.22 -23.99 -2.91
N PRO A 380 -16.71 -23.78 -4.15
CA PRO A 380 -17.72 -24.63 -4.76
C PRO A 380 -17.11 -25.95 -5.30
N ILE A 381 -16.53 -26.75 -4.40
CA ILE A 381 -15.96 -28.06 -4.73
C ILE A 381 -17.10 -29.09 -4.74
N PRO A 382 -17.28 -29.87 -5.83
CA PRO A 382 -18.30 -30.91 -5.89
C PRO A 382 -18.28 -31.83 -4.67
N GLY A 383 -19.45 -32.10 -4.09
CA GLY A 383 -19.64 -32.97 -2.94
C GLY A 383 -19.41 -32.33 -1.56
N LEU A 384 -18.76 -31.16 -1.47
CA LEU A 384 -18.51 -30.48 -0.20
C LEU A 384 -19.82 -30.07 0.50
N ASP A 385 -20.86 -29.75 -0.28
CA ASP A 385 -22.20 -29.40 0.19
C ASP A 385 -22.93 -30.56 0.90
N GLN A 386 -22.48 -31.80 0.70
CA GLN A 386 -23.00 -33.01 1.34
C GLN A 386 -22.23 -33.38 2.61
N ILE A 387 -21.16 -32.64 2.93
CA ILE A 387 -20.33 -32.86 4.12
C ILE A 387 -20.66 -31.79 5.16
N ASP A 388 -20.81 -32.20 6.41
CA ASP A 388 -20.86 -31.27 7.55
C ASP A 388 -19.45 -30.72 7.81
N TYR A 389 -19.08 -29.64 7.10
CA TYR A 389 -17.76 -29.05 7.16
C TYR A 389 -17.64 -28.01 8.28
N LEU A 390 -16.42 -27.90 8.79
CA LEU A 390 -16.03 -26.87 9.74
C LEU A 390 -15.48 -25.65 8.99
N THR A 391 -15.71 -24.50 9.59
CA THR A 391 -15.09 -23.22 9.24
C THR A 391 -14.66 -22.52 10.51
N SER A 392 -14.06 -21.34 10.41
CA SER A 392 -13.82 -20.50 11.59
C SER A 392 -15.11 -20.12 12.33
N ASP A 393 -16.29 -20.23 11.74
CA ASP A 393 -17.52 -19.76 12.40
C ASP A 393 -18.14 -20.82 13.32
N ASN A 394 -18.02 -22.10 12.97
CA ASN A 394 -18.73 -23.20 13.67
C ASN A 394 -17.80 -24.14 14.45
N LEU A 395 -16.49 -24.15 14.18
CA LEU A 395 -15.51 -25.04 14.85
C LEU A 395 -15.54 -24.93 16.39
N TRP A 396 -15.89 -23.77 16.93
CA TRP A 396 -15.93 -23.53 18.38
C TRP A 396 -17.04 -24.29 19.13
N GLN A 397 -17.92 -24.97 18.40
CA GLN A 397 -19.02 -25.76 18.94
C GLN A 397 -18.65 -27.25 19.12
N LEU A 398 -17.48 -27.67 18.63
CA LEU A 398 -17.02 -29.04 18.78
C LEU A 398 -16.92 -29.42 20.27
N ARG A 399 -17.39 -30.63 20.58
CA ARG A 399 -17.25 -31.26 21.92
C ARG A 399 -16.43 -32.54 21.86
N GLU A 400 -16.37 -33.17 20.70
CA GLU A 400 -15.55 -34.34 20.44
C GLU A 400 -14.38 -33.95 19.54
N LEU A 401 -13.21 -34.51 19.84
CA LEU A 401 -12.02 -34.32 19.04
C LEU A 401 -12.11 -35.19 17.77
N PRO A 402 -12.00 -34.62 16.56
CA PRO A 402 -11.95 -35.43 15.34
C PRO A 402 -10.70 -36.30 15.34
N GLN A 403 -10.83 -37.60 15.08
CA GLN A 403 -9.67 -38.49 15.00
C GLN A 403 -8.83 -38.16 13.77
N ARG A 404 -9.46 -38.00 12.59
CA ARG A 404 -8.83 -37.53 11.35
C ARG A 404 -9.41 -36.19 10.92
N LEU A 405 -8.59 -35.15 10.97
CA LEU A 405 -8.96 -33.80 10.56
C LEU A 405 -8.26 -33.44 9.24
N LEU A 406 -9.05 -33.25 8.19
CA LEU A 406 -8.59 -32.64 6.94
C LEU A 406 -8.68 -31.12 7.07
N VAL A 407 -7.63 -30.39 6.68
CA VAL A 407 -7.63 -28.93 6.64
C VAL A 407 -7.38 -28.47 5.21
N LEU A 408 -8.36 -27.79 4.62
CA LEU A 408 -8.22 -27.13 3.32
C LEU A 408 -7.68 -25.71 3.51
N GLY A 409 -6.46 -25.45 3.03
CA GLY A 409 -5.83 -24.13 3.05
C GLY A 409 -4.64 -24.05 4.01
N GLY A 410 -3.50 -23.59 3.46
CA GLY A 410 -2.22 -23.36 4.13
C GLY A 410 -1.97 -21.90 4.50
N GLY A 411 -3.02 -21.10 4.67
CA GLY A 411 -2.94 -19.74 5.21
C GLY A 411 -2.85 -19.72 6.75
N PRO A 412 -2.74 -18.52 7.37
CA PRO A 412 -2.54 -18.39 8.82
C PRO A 412 -3.55 -19.16 9.68
N ILE A 413 -4.85 -19.06 9.35
CA ILE A 413 -5.93 -19.76 10.08
C ILE A 413 -5.73 -21.29 9.98
N GLY A 414 -5.46 -21.79 8.77
CA GLY A 414 -5.23 -23.21 8.54
C GLY A 414 -4.02 -23.72 9.31
N CYS A 415 -2.90 -22.98 9.29
CA CYS A 415 -1.70 -23.31 10.03
C CYS A 415 -1.93 -23.32 11.56
N GLU A 416 -2.51 -22.27 12.12
CA GLU A 416 -2.80 -22.15 13.56
C GLU A 416 -3.66 -23.32 14.06
N LEU A 417 -4.75 -23.61 13.36
CA LEU A 417 -5.70 -24.64 13.79
C LEU A 417 -5.15 -26.05 13.53
N SER A 418 -4.44 -26.28 12.43
CA SER A 418 -3.81 -27.60 12.16
C SER A 418 -2.85 -27.99 13.28
N GLN A 419 -2.00 -27.05 13.70
CA GLN A 419 -1.06 -27.30 14.78
C GLN A 419 -1.77 -27.53 16.12
N ALA A 420 -2.80 -26.74 16.43
CA ALA A 420 -3.56 -26.91 17.67
C ALA A 420 -4.21 -28.30 17.75
N PHE A 421 -4.90 -28.75 16.69
CA PHE A 421 -5.57 -30.05 16.67
C PHE A 421 -4.58 -31.24 16.68
N ALA A 422 -3.45 -31.14 15.97
CA ALA A 422 -2.40 -32.15 16.04
C ALA A 422 -1.81 -32.31 17.45
N ARG A 423 -1.70 -31.20 18.19
CA ARG A 423 -1.27 -31.21 19.60
C ARG A 423 -2.30 -31.78 20.55
N PHE A 424 -3.60 -31.72 20.20
CA PHE A 424 -4.64 -32.54 20.84
C PHE A 424 -4.70 -33.98 20.30
N SER A 425 -3.71 -34.43 19.52
CA SER A 425 -3.62 -35.80 18.99
C SER A 425 -4.59 -36.16 17.85
N SER A 426 -5.22 -35.19 17.19
CA SER A 426 -5.87 -35.45 15.89
C SER A 426 -4.81 -35.80 14.84
N GLN A 427 -5.11 -36.75 13.95
CA GLN A 427 -4.35 -36.98 12.73
C GLN A 427 -4.72 -35.90 11.72
N VAL A 428 -3.85 -34.90 11.56
CA VAL A 428 -4.13 -33.75 10.70
C VAL A 428 -3.48 -33.92 9.34
N THR A 429 -4.27 -33.77 8.27
CA THR A 429 -3.75 -33.63 6.90
C THR A 429 -4.13 -32.26 6.36
N MET A 430 -3.13 -31.46 5.98
CA MET A 430 -3.32 -30.17 5.32
C MET A 430 -3.22 -30.32 3.81
N VAL A 431 -4.18 -29.78 3.07
CA VAL A 431 -4.14 -29.70 1.60
C VAL A 431 -4.11 -28.24 1.18
N GLU A 432 -3.07 -27.87 0.44
CA GLU A 432 -2.85 -26.52 -0.07
C GLU A 432 -2.54 -26.55 -1.56
N MET A 433 -3.25 -25.72 -2.33
CA MET A 433 -3.09 -25.64 -3.78
C MET A 433 -1.77 -24.95 -4.17
N ALA A 434 -1.32 -23.96 -3.40
CA ALA A 434 -0.03 -23.31 -3.59
C ALA A 434 1.12 -24.29 -3.34
N PRO A 435 2.30 -24.06 -3.94
CA PRO A 435 3.45 -24.96 -3.80
C PRO A 435 4.03 -25.03 -2.37
N ARG A 436 3.58 -24.16 -1.45
CA ARG A 436 4.00 -24.12 -0.05
C ARG A 436 2.94 -23.49 0.84
N LEU A 437 2.99 -23.82 2.13
CA LEU A 437 2.24 -23.11 3.18
C LEU A 437 2.69 -21.66 3.27
N MET A 438 1.83 -20.79 3.82
CA MET A 438 2.10 -19.38 4.06
C MET A 438 2.74 -18.68 2.85
N ILE A 439 2.18 -18.85 1.64
CA ILE A 439 2.73 -18.37 0.36
C ILE A 439 3.05 -16.86 0.29
N ARG A 440 2.49 -16.06 1.23
CA ARG A 440 2.78 -14.64 1.39
C ARG A 440 4.09 -14.33 2.12
N GLU A 441 4.66 -15.32 2.80
CA GLU A 441 5.95 -15.24 3.48
C GLU A 441 7.11 -15.68 2.57
N ASP A 442 8.32 -15.32 3.00
CA ASP A 442 9.53 -15.81 2.36
C ASP A 442 9.67 -17.33 2.53
N GLU A 443 10.39 -17.96 1.61
CA GLU A 443 10.54 -19.41 1.55
C GLU A 443 11.18 -20.00 2.81
N ASP A 444 12.18 -19.32 3.36
CA ASP A 444 12.86 -19.72 4.60
C ASP A 444 11.94 -19.66 5.82
N VAL A 445 11.02 -18.69 5.86
CA VAL A 445 10.00 -18.56 6.92
C VAL A 445 8.97 -19.68 6.82
N ALA A 446 8.46 -19.94 5.61
CA ALA A 446 7.50 -21.02 5.38
C ALA A 446 8.10 -22.41 5.65
N ALA A 447 9.38 -22.60 5.31
CA ALA A 447 10.10 -23.85 5.55
C ALA A 447 10.22 -24.16 7.05
N LEU A 448 10.56 -23.17 7.90
CA LEU A 448 10.68 -23.37 9.34
C LEU A 448 9.36 -23.86 9.98
N VAL A 449 8.23 -23.28 9.59
CA VAL A 449 6.92 -23.70 10.09
C VAL A 449 6.53 -25.08 9.53
N THR A 450 6.83 -25.34 8.26
CA THR A 450 6.54 -26.65 7.64
C THR A 450 7.35 -27.77 8.28
N GLU A 451 8.65 -27.56 8.52
CA GLU A 451 9.52 -28.50 9.23
C GLU A 451 8.94 -28.83 10.61
N ARG A 452 8.50 -27.81 11.34
CA ARG A 452 7.88 -28.01 12.64
C ARG A 452 6.57 -28.80 12.56
N PHE A 453 5.76 -28.57 11.54
CA PHE A 453 4.52 -29.31 11.32
C PHE A 453 4.78 -30.80 11.04
N LEU A 454 5.77 -31.09 10.19
CA LEU A 454 6.18 -32.46 9.89
C LEU A 454 6.73 -33.16 11.15
N ALA A 455 7.53 -32.47 11.96
CA ALA A 455 8.04 -33.00 13.23
C ALA A 455 6.92 -33.27 14.26
N GLU A 456 5.80 -32.54 14.20
CA GLU A 456 4.62 -32.76 15.02
C GLU A 456 3.63 -33.78 14.40
N GLY A 457 3.98 -34.41 13.28
CA GLY A 457 3.19 -35.47 12.64
C GLY A 457 2.03 -34.97 11.77
N ILE A 458 2.02 -33.69 11.40
CA ILE A 458 1.03 -33.14 10.46
C ILE A 458 1.44 -33.55 9.05
N ASN A 459 0.52 -34.17 8.31
CA ASN A 459 0.74 -34.48 6.90
C ASN A 459 0.47 -33.23 6.05
N VAL A 460 1.47 -32.75 5.31
CA VAL A 460 1.37 -31.52 4.51
C VAL A 460 1.41 -31.84 3.04
N LEU A 461 0.27 -31.67 2.36
CA LEU A 461 0.09 -31.86 0.92
C LEU A 461 0.02 -30.50 0.23
N ALA A 462 1.19 -29.86 0.05
CA ALA A 462 1.32 -28.63 -0.73
C ALA A 462 1.36 -28.92 -2.25
N GLY A 463 0.91 -27.99 -3.08
CA GLY A 463 0.77 -28.20 -4.53
C GLY A 463 -0.35 -29.17 -4.90
N HIS A 464 -1.30 -29.44 -4.00
CA HIS A 464 -2.42 -30.36 -4.21
C HIS A 464 -3.71 -29.57 -4.36
N ARG A 465 -4.39 -29.72 -5.51
CA ARG A 465 -5.66 -29.06 -5.78
C ARG A 465 -6.82 -29.98 -5.41
N ALA A 466 -7.59 -29.61 -4.39
CA ALA A 466 -8.84 -30.28 -4.06
C ALA A 466 -9.83 -30.23 -5.25
N THR A 467 -10.28 -31.39 -5.73
CA THR A 467 -11.16 -31.50 -6.91
C THR A 467 -12.56 -31.98 -6.59
N GLU A 468 -12.73 -32.92 -5.67
CA GLU A 468 -14.04 -33.53 -5.37
C GLU A 468 -14.07 -34.17 -3.98
N PHE A 469 -15.20 -34.07 -3.28
CA PHE A 469 -15.50 -34.80 -2.05
C PHE A 469 -16.43 -35.99 -2.35
N LYS A 470 -16.12 -37.16 -1.79
CA LYS A 470 -16.93 -38.38 -1.92
C LYS A 470 -17.15 -39.07 -0.59
N VAL A 471 -18.23 -39.84 -0.52
CA VAL A 471 -18.44 -40.83 0.54
C VAL A 471 -18.41 -42.20 -0.12
N VAL A 472 -17.41 -43.01 0.22
CA VAL A 472 -17.21 -44.35 -0.33
C VAL A 472 -17.28 -45.34 0.82
N ASP A 473 -18.19 -46.29 0.77
CA ASP A 473 -18.41 -47.29 1.83
C ASP A 473 -18.59 -46.69 3.25
N GLY A 474 -19.17 -45.50 3.33
CA GLY A 474 -19.38 -44.75 4.57
C GLY A 474 -18.18 -43.91 5.04
N GLU A 475 -17.04 -43.97 4.36
CA GLU A 475 -15.86 -43.16 4.63
C GLU A 475 -15.83 -41.91 3.76
N LYS A 476 -15.62 -40.73 4.38
CA LYS A 476 -15.47 -39.47 3.65
C LYS A 476 -14.04 -39.37 3.08
N ARG A 477 -13.94 -38.98 1.81
CA ARG A 477 -12.66 -38.80 1.11
C ARG A 477 -12.64 -37.52 0.30
N LEU A 478 -11.48 -36.89 0.26
CA LEU A 478 -11.15 -35.80 -0.66
C LEU A 478 -10.27 -36.35 -1.78
N LEU A 479 -10.66 -36.08 -3.03
CA LEU A 479 -9.81 -36.25 -4.20
C LEU A 479 -9.01 -34.97 -4.44
N CYS A 480 -7.72 -35.13 -4.64
CA CYS A 480 -6.81 -34.05 -5.01
C CYS A 480 -6.15 -34.37 -6.35
N ASP A 481 -5.96 -33.35 -7.17
CA ASP A 481 -5.06 -33.39 -8.32
C ASP A 481 -3.69 -32.86 -7.91
N HIS A 482 -2.65 -33.66 -8.17
CA HIS A 482 -1.26 -33.30 -7.98
C HIS A 482 -0.48 -33.74 -9.22
N ASP A 483 -0.03 -32.77 -10.02
CA ASP A 483 0.70 -33.00 -11.28
C ASP A 483 0.02 -34.00 -12.24
N GLY A 484 -1.32 -34.02 -12.26
CA GLY A 484 -2.12 -34.91 -13.10
C GLY A 484 -2.45 -36.27 -12.49
N GLU A 485 -1.90 -36.58 -11.31
CA GLU A 485 -2.21 -37.77 -10.53
C GLU A 485 -3.32 -37.48 -9.51
N THR A 486 -4.24 -38.44 -9.34
CA THR A 486 -5.30 -38.35 -8.33
C THR A 486 -4.80 -38.92 -7.00
N VAL A 487 -4.79 -38.10 -5.96
CA VAL A 487 -4.46 -38.48 -4.58
C VAL A 487 -5.74 -38.48 -3.75
N GLU A 488 -6.02 -39.58 -3.05
CA GLU A 488 -7.16 -39.68 -2.14
C GLU A 488 -6.74 -39.42 -0.68
N VAL A 489 -7.51 -38.61 0.04
CA VAL A 489 -7.29 -38.34 1.46
C VAL A 489 -8.56 -38.66 2.24
N ALA A 490 -8.50 -39.68 3.09
CA ALA A 490 -9.61 -40.05 3.97
C ALA A 490 -9.64 -39.17 5.23
N PHE A 491 -10.84 -38.82 5.70
CA PHE A 491 -11.02 -37.94 6.85
C PHE A 491 -12.35 -38.16 7.58
N ASP A 492 -12.46 -37.69 8.82
CA ASP A 492 -13.71 -37.74 9.60
C ASP A 492 -14.41 -36.39 9.59
N GLN A 493 -13.63 -35.31 9.78
CA GLN A 493 -14.06 -33.92 9.62
C GLN A 493 -13.11 -33.13 8.74
N VAL A 494 -13.66 -32.10 8.06
CA VAL A 494 -12.90 -31.17 7.23
C VAL A 494 -13.07 -29.75 7.74
N LEU A 495 -11.97 -29.02 7.88
CA LEU A 495 -11.92 -27.58 8.15
C LEU A 495 -11.58 -26.83 6.86
N VAL A 496 -12.48 -25.94 6.44
CA VAL A 496 -12.29 -25.07 5.28
C VAL A 496 -11.70 -23.74 5.72
N ALA A 497 -10.42 -23.52 5.41
CA ALA A 497 -9.63 -22.34 5.79
C ALA A 497 -8.96 -21.67 4.57
N VAL A 498 -9.64 -21.65 3.42
CA VAL A 498 -9.09 -21.18 2.13
C VAL A 498 -9.23 -19.66 1.88
N GLY A 499 -9.73 -18.91 2.85
CA GLY A 499 -9.87 -17.46 2.78
C GLY A 499 -11.17 -16.92 3.33
N ARG A 500 -11.38 -15.61 3.19
CA ARG A 500 -12.55 -14.90 3.71
C ARG A 500 -13.17 -14.01 2.62
N ARG A 501 -14.50 -14.00 2.56
CA ARG A 501 -15.31 -13.21 1.63
C ARG A 501 -15.95 -12.02 2.33
N PRO A 502 -15.73 -10.78 1.85
CA PRO A 502 -16.40 -9.58 2.36
C PRO A 502 -17.94 -9.69 2.40
N ASN A 503 -18.56 -9.12 3.44
CA ASN A 503 -20.01 -9.05 3.59
C ASN A 503 -20.56 -7.77 2.94
N THR A 504 -20.80 -7.80 1.64
CA THR A 504 -21.17 -6.62 0.84
C THR A 504 -22.60 -6.60 0.32
N GLN A 505 -23.40 -7.61 0.65
CA GLN A 505 -24.73 -7.83 0.07
C GLN A 505 -25.83 -7.90 1.13
N GLY A 506 -27.06 -7.62 0.72
CA GLY A 506 -28.27 -7.85 1.52
C GLY A 506 -28.72 -6.68 2.41
N PHE A 507 -27.94 -5.60 2.48
CA PHE A 507 -28.25 -4.41 3.30
C PHE A 507 -28.35 -3.12 2.48
N GLY A 508 -28.61 -3.22 1.17
CA GLY A 508 -29.08 -2.09 0.34
C GLY A 508 -28.01 -1.37 -0.49
N LEU A 509 -26.73 -1.73 -0.39
CA LEU A 509 -25.68 -1.12 -1.23
C LEU A 509 -25.87 -1.38 -2.72
N GLU A 510 -26.46 -2.52 -3.08
CA GLU A 510 -26.76 -2.90 -4.46
C GLU A 510 -27.79 -1.96 -5.08
N ALA A 511 -28.83 -1.60 -4.33
CA ALA A 511 -29.87 -0.65 -4.76
C ALA A 511 -29.33 0.79 -4.90
N LEU A 512 -28.17 1.07 -4.33
CA LEU A 512 -27.46 2.34 -4.39
C LEU A 512 -26.34 2.34 -5.46
N ASP A 513 -26.24 1.27 -6.25
CA ASP A 513 -25.16 0.88 -7.17
C ASP A 513 -23.75 1.25 -6.67
N VAL A 514 -23.46 0.95 -5.41
CA VAL A 514 -22.10 1.10 -4.88
C VAL A 514 -21.22 0.00 -5.49
N PRO A 515 -20.16 0.35 -6.26
CA PRO A 515 -19.33 -0.65 -6.93
C PRO A 515 -18.49 -1.45 -5.94
N LEU A 516 -18.15 -2.68 -6.35
CA LEU A 516 -17.26 -3.57 -5.64
C LEU A 516 -15.94 -3.72 -6.42
N ASN A 517 -14.85 -3.90 -5.70
CA ASN A 517 -13.57 -4.31 -6.28
C ASN A 517 -13.63 -5.76 -6.79
N PRO A 518 -12.69 -6.21 -7.65
CA PRO A 518 -12.66 -7.58 -8.17
C PRO A 518 -12.60 -8.68 -7.09
N ASN A 519 -12.04 -8.38 -5.92
CA ASN A 519 -11.97 -9.29 -4.76
C ASN A 519 -13.26 -9.28 -3.91
N GLY A 520 -14.29 -8.54 -4.31
CA GLY A 520 -15.57 -8.43 -3.63
C GLY A 520 -15.64 -7.42 -2.49
N THR A 521 -14.57 -6.67 -2.18
CA THR A 521 -14.64 -5.58 -1.19
C THR A 521 -15.37 -4.36 -1.76
N ILE A 522 -15.88 -3.49 -0.89
CA ILE A 522 -16.51 -2.23 -1.32
C ILE A 522 -15.45 -1.31 -1.92
N GLU A 523 -15.70 -0.79 -3.13
CA GLU A 523 -14.81 0.19 -3.74
C GLU A 523 -14.85 1.49 -2.94
N THR A 524 -13.68 1.89 -2.45
CA THR A 524 -13.50 3.15 -1.71
C THR A 524 -12.30 3.93 -2.25
N ASN A 525 -12.31 5.24 -2.02
CA ASN A 525 -11.15 6.08 -2.30
C ASN A 525 -10.12 6.05 -1.15
N GLU A 526 -9.05 6.83 -1.25
CA GLU A 526 -7.98 6.93 -0.24
C GLU A 526 -8.43 7.45 1.15
N TYR A 527 -9.68 7.91 1.27
CA TYR A 527 -10.33 8.36 2.50
C TYR A 527 -11.34 7.36 3.05
N LEU A 528 -11.44 6.17 2.43
CA LEU A 528 -12.41 5.11 2.72
C LEU A 528 -13.88 5.51 2.47
N GLU A 529 -14.09 6.49 1.58
CA GLU A 529 -15.40 6.95 1.12
C GLU A 529 -15.78 6.21 -0.16
N THR A 530 -17.05 5.77 -0.26
CA THR A 530 -17.59 5.11 -1.46
C THR A 530 -17.90 6.13 -2.57
N ARG A 531 -18.55 5.70 -3.68
CA ARG A 531 -19.07 6.65 -4.67
C ARG A 531 -20.10 7.63 -4.09
N ILE A 532 -20.75 7.25 -2.97
CA ILE A 532 -21.76 8.04 -2.27
C ILE A 532 -21.07 8.78 -1.11
N PRO A 533 -20.98 10.13 -1.12
CA PRO A 533 -20.16 10.89 -0.17
C PRO A 533 -20.54 10.76 1.31
N THR A 534 -21.73 10.24 1.61
CA THR A 534 -22.21 10.00 2.97
C THR A 534 -21.95 8.58 3.44
N ILE A 535 -21.49 7.68 2.58
CA ILE A 535 -21.27 6.26 2.90
C ILE A 535 -19.78 5.94 2.81
N TYR A 536 -19.25 5.40 3.90
CA TYR A 536 -17.87 4.98 4.08
C TYR A 536 -17.81 3.48 4.38
N ALA A 537 -16.67 2.84 4.16
CA ALA A 537 -16.47 1.43 4.50
C ALA A 537 -15.10 1.21 5.17
N CYS A 538 -15.04 0.37 6.21
CA CYS A 538 -13.78 0.02 6.88
C CYS A 538 -13.82 -1.39 7.47
N GLY A 539 -12.64 -1.94 7.77
CA GLY A 539 -12.43 -3.33 8.14
C GLY A 539 -12.40 -4.26 6.92
N ASP A 540 -12.61 -5.55 7.16
CA ASP A 540 -12.53 -6.60 6.15
C ASP A 540 -13.42 -6.33 4.91
N VAL A 541 -14.53 -5.60 5.08
CA VAL A 541 -15.45 -5.26 3.99
C VAL A 541 -14.87 -4.27 2.98
N ALA A 542 -13.93 -3.41 3.42
CA ALA A 542 -13.23 -2.45 2.56
C ALA A 542 -11.90 -3.02 2.05
N GLY A 543 -11.22 -3.83 2.87
CA GLY A 543 -9.85 -4.28 2.60
C GLY A 543 -8.84 -3.12 2.64
N PRO A 544 -7.60 -3.32 2.17
CA PRO A 544 -7.08 -4.54 1.56
C PRO A 544 -6.65 -5.60 2.60
N TYR A 545 -6.60 -5.24 3.89
CA TYR A 545 -6.20 -6.14 4.97
C TYR A 545 -7.41 -6.66 5.74
N GLN A 546 -7.33 -7.91 6.19
CA GLN A 546 -8.35 -8.58 7.01
C GLN A 546 -7.77 -8.88 8.40
N PHE A 547 -7.36 -7.82 9.10
CA PHE A 547 -6.78 -7.90 10.44
C PHE A 547 -7.53 -6.96 11.38
N THR A 548 -7.79 -7.41 12.60
CA THR A 548 -8.50 -6.64 13.64
C THR A 548 -7.86 -5.27 13.91
N HIS A 549 -6.54 -5.21 14.09
CA HIS A 549 -5.84 -3.95 14.36
C HIS A 549 -5.88 -3.00 13.14
N THR A 550 -5.88 -3.54 11.92
CA THR A 550 -6.00 -2.73 10.70
C THR A 550 -7.44 -2.20 10.54
N ALA A 551 -8.44 -3.00 10.92
CA ALA A 551 -9.84 -2.57 10.97
C ALA A 551 -10.03 -1.40 11.95
N GLY A 552 -9.43 -1.48 13.15
CA GLY A 552 -9.40 -0.37 14.11
C GLY A 552 -8.64 0.86 13.60
N HIS A 553 -7.52 0.66 12.91
CA HIS A 553 -6.77 1.75 12.26
C HIS A 553 -7.63 2.49 11.23
N GLN A 554 -8.29 1.75 10.33
CA GLN A 554 -9.18 2.31 9.31
C GLN A 554 -10.39 3.03 9.93
N ALA A 555 -10.97 2.47 11.00
CA ALA A 555 -12.10 3.05 11.72
C ALA A 555 -11.82 4.46 12.22
N TRP A 556 -10.59 4.74 12.68
CA TRP A 556 -10.20 6.09 13.04
C TRP A 556 -10.31 7.08 11.88
N TYR A 557 -9.78 6.74 10.71
CA TYR A 557 -9.86 7.60 9.53
C TYR A 557 -11.31 7.78 9.06
N VAL A 558 -12.10 6.70 9.03
CA VAL A 558 -13.50 6.79 8.60
C VAL A 558 -14.32 7.64 9.55
N ALA A 559 -14.19 7.46 10.87
CA ALA A 559 -14.91 8.27 11.85
C ALA A 559 -14.57 9.76 11.69
N VAL A 560 -13.27 10.09 11.59
CA VAL A 560 -12.83 11.48 11.43
C VAL A 560 -13.26 12.06 10.07
N ASN A 561 -13.10 11.31 8.97
CA ASN A 561 -13.46 11.76 7.63
C ASN A 561 -14.98 11.92 7.47
N SER A 562 -15.78 11.02 8.05
CA SER A 562 -17.24 11.10 8.01
C SER A 562 -17.77 12.31 8.81
N LEU A 563 -17.21 12.56 10.00
CA LEU A 563 -17.66 13.65 10.87
C LEU A 563 -17.12 15.03 10.46
N PHE A 564 -15.84 15.09 10.06
CA PHE A 564 -15.10 16.36 9.86
C PHE A 564 -14.58 16.56 8.43
N GLY A 565 -14.86 15.63 7.51
CA GLY A 565 -14.37 15.67 6.12
C GLY A 565 -14.83 16.87 5.30
N SER A 566 -15.83 17.63 5.78
CA SER A 566 -16.21 18.92 5.19
C SER A 566 -15.12 20.00 5.38
N PHE A 567 -14.30 19.89 6.43
CA PHE A 567 -13.18 20.79 6.70
C PHE A 567 -11.86 20.23 6.18
N LYS A 568 -11.57 18.97 6.52
CA LYS A 568 -10.34 18.28 6.13
C LYS A 568 -10.54 16.78 6.10
N LYS A 569 -10.05 16.13 5.04
CA LYS A 569 -9.99 14.67 4.94
C LYS A 569 -8.55 14.18 5.14
N PHE A 570 -8.41 13.01 5.76
CA PHE A 570 -7.15 12.34 6.04
C PHE A 570 -7.07 11.04 5.25
N LYS A 571 -6.01 10.89 4.46
CA LYS A 571 -5.73 9.67 3.72
C LYS A 571 -5.29 8.59 4.68
N VAL A 572 -5.75 7.36 4.48
CA VAL A 572 -5.32 6.23 5.31
C VAL A 572 -3.85 5.91 5.04
N ASP A 573 -3.11 5.65 6.10
CA ASP A 573 -1.68 5.36 6.04
C ASP A 573 -1.40 3.87 6.31
N TYR A 574 -1.17 3.12 5.25
CA TYR A 574 -0.83 1.69 5.31
C TYR A 574 0.69 1.43 5.26
N SER A 575 1.53 2.44 5.50
CA SER A 575 2.98 2.29 5.34
C SER A 575 3.62 1.31 6.31
N VAL A 576 3.03 1.11 7.49
CA VAL A 576 3.55 0.25 8.56
C VAL A 576 2.40 -0.54 9.18
N ILE A 577 2.15 -1.75 8.65
CA ILE A 577 1.14 -2.69 9.16
C ILE A 577 1.86 -3.95 9.64
N PRO A 578 1.89 -4.22 10.96
CA PRO A 578 2.41 -5.48 11.48
C PRO A 578 1.34 -6.56 11.43
N PHE A 579 1.75 -7.83 11.39
CA PHE A 579 0.85 -8.95 11.59
C PHE A 579 1.62 -10.16 12.14
N ALA A 580 0.89 -11.14 12.64
CA ALA A 580 1.46 -12.37 13.15
C ALA A 580 0.60 -13.59 12.80
N THR A 581 1.26 -14.73 12.62
CA THR A 581 0.66 -16.06 12.58
C THR A 581 1.06 -16.78 13.87
N PHE A 582 0.09 -17.20 14.66
CA PHE A 582 0.30 -17.73 16.02
C PHE A 582 0.56 -19.26 16.02
N THR A 583 1.34 -19.74 15.06
CA THR A 583 1.98 -21.05 15.13
C THR A 583 3.02 -21.08 16.24
N ASP A 584 3.68 -22.20 16.41
CA ASP A 584 4.80 -22.38 17.31
C ASP A 584 5.90 -23.14 16.53
N PRO A 585 6.97 -22.45 16.08
CA PRO A 585 7.29 -21.04 16.36
C PRO A 585 6.29 -20.04 15.75
N GLU A 586 6.11 -18.88 16.40
CA GLU A 586 5.29 -17.79 15.87
C GLU A 586 6.01 -17.11 14.70
N VAL A 587 5.24 -16.53 13.77
CA VAL A 587 5.77 -15.69 12.69
C VAL A 587 5.23 -14.28 12.86
N GLY A 588 6.09 -13.31 13.18
CA GLY A 588 5.75 -11.89 13.25
C GLY A 588 6.40 -11.12 12.10
N ARG A 589 5.65 -10.24 11.42
CA ARG A 589 6.17 -9.48 10.28
C ARG A 589 5.66 -8.05 10.24
N VAL A 590 6.51 -7.12 9.80
CA VAL A 590 6.14 -5.74 9.49
C VAL A 590 6.88 -5.26 8.23
N GLY A 591 6.20 -4.52 7.36
CA GLY A 591 6.81 -3.99 6.14
C GLY A 591 7.05 -5.05 5.08
N LEU A 592 8.09 -4.83 4.26
CA LEU A 592 8.44 -5.70 3.15
C LEU A 592 9.18 -6.95 3.63
N ASN A 593 8.84 -8.09 3.02
CA ASN A 593 9.72 -9.27 3.01
C ASN A 593 10.54 -9.30 1.71
N GLU A 594 11.43 -10.28 1.56
CA GLU A 594 12.30 -10.38 0.37
C GLU A 594 11.51 -10.62 -0.91
N GLN A 595 10.49 -11.48 -0.85
CA GLN A 595 9.62 -11.76 -1.99
C GLN A 595 8.94 -10.48 -2.50
N GLU A 596 8.38 -9.67 -1.61
CA GLU A 596 7.72 -8.41 -1.94
C GLU A 596 8.71 -7.36 -2.44
N ALA A 597 9.90 -7.27 -1.84
CA ALA A 597 10.94 -6.36 -2.29
C ALA A 597 11.39 -6.70 -3.72
N LYS A 598 11.59 -8.00 -4.03
CA LYS A 598 11.91 -8.48 -5.38
C LYS A 598 10.79 -8.18 -6.38
N GLN A 599 9.53 -8.48 -6.02
CA GLN A 599 8.36 -8.21 -6.87
C GLN A 599 8.19 -6.71 -7.17
N GLN A 600 8.52 -5.85 -6.19
CA GLN A 600 8.45 -4.39 -6.34
C GLN A 600 9.70 -3.76 -6.96
N GLY A 601 10.76 -4.55 -7.22
CA GLY A 601 12.04 -4.04 -7.72
C GLY A 601 12.74 -3.07 -6.77
N ILE A 602 12.61 -3.30 -5.45
CA ILE A 602 13.22 -2.49 -4.40
C ILE A 602 14.53 -3.15 -3.98
N ASP A 603 15.65 -2.40 -4.08
CA ASP A 603 16.94 -2.87 -3.59
C ASP A 603 16.96 -2.94 -2.06
N TYR A 604 17.52 -4.03 -1.52
CA TYR A 604 17.59 -4.26 -0.08
C TYR A 604 18.88 -5.01 0.31
N GLU A 605 19.27 -4.85 1.56
CA GLU A 605 20.25 -5.70 2.26
C GLU A 605 19.55 -6.49 3.35
N VAL A 606 20.01 -7.70 3.63
CA VAL A 606 19.45 -8.56 4.68
C VAL A 606 20.43 -8.66 5.85
N SER A 607 19.92 -8.44 7.05
CA SER A 607 20.60 -8.82 8.29
C SER A 607 19.79 -9.90 8.98
N ARG A 608 20.41 -11.07 9.21
CA ARG A 608 19.79 -12.22 9.85
C ARG A 608 20.55 -12.54 11.14
N PHE A 609 19.80 -12.69 12.24
CA PHE A 609 20.29 -13.20 13.50
C PHE A 609 19.55 -14.50 13.82
N ASP A 610 20.29 -15.54 14.18
CA ASP A 610 19.76 -16.87 14.47
C ASP A 610 19.43 -16.98 15.97
N LEU A 611 18.24 -17.47 16.31
CA LEU A 611 17.84 -17.60 17.71
C LEU A 611 18.61 -18.69 18.46
N SER A 612 19.30 -19.58 17.74
CA SER A 612 20.23 -20.55 18.34
C SER A 612 21.44 -19.91 19.05
N GLU A 613 21.76 -18.65 18.73
CA GLU A 613 22.82 -17.88 19.39
C GLU A 613 22.31 -17.04 20.57
N LEU A 614 21.00 -17.06 20.87
CA LEU A 614 20.42 -16.22 21.91
C LEU A 614 20.34 -16.94 23.26
N ASP A 615 21.11 -16.47 24.24
CA ASP A 615 21.15 -17.02 25.61
C ASP A 615 19.77 -17.30 26.21
N ARG A 616 18.81 -16.37 26.06
CA ARG A 616 17.46 -16.56 26.60
C ARG A 616 16.73 -17.71 25.91
N ALA A 617 16.82 -17.79 24.59
CA ALA A 617 16.16 -18.85 23.82
C ALA A 617 16.77 -20.23 24.14
N ILE A 618 18.09 -20.29 24.33
CA ILE A 618 18.80 -21.49 24.80
C ILE A 618 18.30 -21.88 26.20
N ALA A 619 18.23 -20.93 27.12
CA ALA A 619 17.80 -21.18 28.49
C ALA A 619 16.34 -21.68 28.58
N GLU A 620 15.48 -21.31 27.63
CA GLU A 620 14.08 -21.75 27.56
C GLU A 620 13.89 -23.04 26.75
N GLY A 621 14.91 -23.51 26.02
CA GLY A 621 14.77 -24.64 25.09
C GLY A 621 14.04 -24.27 23.78
N GLU A 622 13.94 -22.98 23.46
CA GLU A 622 13.26 -22.45 22.26
C GLU A 622 14.25 -21.76 21.31
N ALA A 623 15.49 -22.29 21.25
CA ALA A 623 16.61 -21.77 20.47
C ALA A 623 16.53 -22.12 18.96
N HIS A 624 15.38 -21.86 18.35
CA HIS A 624 15.11 -22.12 16.94
C HIS A 624 14.38 -20.95 16.29
N GLY A 625 14.66 -20.69 15.01
CA GLY A 625 14.11 -19.57 14.26
C GLY A 625 15.10 -18.42 14.07
N MET A 626 14.61 -17.24 13.72
CA MET A 626 15.45 -16.12 13.32
C MET A 626 14.76 -14.75 13.45
N VAL A 627 15.59 -13.71 13.54
CA VAL A 627 15.21 -12.32 13.23
C VAL A 627 15.84 -11.93 11.91
N LYS A 628 15.02 -11.56 10.93
CA LYS A 628 15.44 -11.13 9.59
C LYS A 628 14.98 -9.70 9.35
N VAL A 629 15.92 -8.80 9.06
CA VAL A 629 15.64 -7.37 8.82
C VAL A 629 16.14 -6.96 7.44
N LEU A 630 15.27 -6.32 6.66
CA LEU A 630 15.60 -5.71 5.38
C LEU A 630 15.91 -4.23 5.58
N THR A 631 17.04 -3.77 5.07
CA THR A 631 17.44 -2.35 5.09
C THR A 631 17.73 -1.82 3.70
N VAL A 632 17.63 -0.49 3.54
CA VAL A 632 18.13 0.19 2.33
C VAL A 632 19.65 -0.03 2.23
N PRO A 633 20.21 -0.39 1.05
CA PRO A 633 21.63 -0.66 0.94
C PRO A 633 22.54 0.46 1.47
N GLY A 634 23.50 0.09 2.32
CA GLY A 634 24.45 1.00 2.98
C GLY A 634 23.83 1.96 3.99
N LYS A 635 22.55 1.80 4.37
CA LYS A 635 21.86 2.65 5.35
C LYS A 635 21.14 1.80 6.38
N ASP A 636 21.00 2.31 7.60
CA ASP A 636 20.29 1.61 8.67
C ASP A 636 18.77 1.75 8.60
N LYS A 637 18.23 2.34 7.53
CA LYS A 637 16.78 2.53 7.33
C LYS A 637 16.13 1.18 7.04
N ILE A 638 15.21 0.78 7.92
CA ILE A 638 14.45 -0.47 7.84
C ILE A 638 13.37 -0.36 6.74
N LEU A 639 13.28 -1.39 5.91
CA LEU A 639 12.26 -1.60 4.88
C LEU A 639 11.19 -2.62 5.32
N GLY A 640 11.60 -3.57 6.16
CA GLY A 640 10.73 -4.53 6.81
C GLY A 640 11.51 -5.46 7.72
N ALA A 641 10.80 -6.21 8.55
CA ALA A 641 11.36 -7.20 9.44
C ALA A 641 10.42 -8.39 9.55
N THR A 642 11.00 -9.59 9.67
CA THR A 642 10.31 -10.84 9.96
C THR A 642 11.02 -11.55 11.10
N ILE A 643 10.25 -12.00 12.09
CA ILE A 643 10.72 -12.78 13.22
C ILE A 643 10.00 -14.12 13.18
N VAL A 644 10.76 -15.21 13.30
CA VAL A 644 10.23 -16.56 13.48
C VAL A 644 10.81 -17.08 14.79
N GLY A 645 9.97 -17.39 15.77
CA GLY A 645 10.42 -17.87 17.09
C GLY A 645 9.37 -17.67 18.18
N GLU A 646 9.73 -17.99 19.42
CA GLU A 646 8.86 -17.76 20.59
C GLU A 646 8.53 -16.26 20.72
N ASN A 647 7.24 -15.95 20.92
CA ASN A 647 6.70 -14.59 21.07
C ASN A 647 7.00 -13.62 19.91
N ALA A 648 7.24 -14.11 18.69
CA ALA A 648 7.52 -13.26 17.53
C ALA A 648 6.46 -12.15 17.30
N GLY A 649 5.19 -12.42 17.64
CA GLY A 649 4.11 -11.44 17.54
C GLY A 649 4.27 -10.22 18.46
N GLU A 650 4.96 -10.37 19.59
CA GLU A 650 5.28 -9.28 20.51
C GLU A 650 6.61 -8.59 20.14
N LEU A 651 7.64 -9.38 19.78
CA LEU A 651 8.98 -8.88 19.46
C LEU A 651 8.99 -7.97 18.22
N ILE A 652 8.06 -8.16 17.28
CA ILE A 652 7.94 -7.34 16.06
C ILE A 652 7.53 -5.89 16.35
N GLY A 653 7.03 -5.61 17.56
CA GLY A 653 6.57 -4.28 17.98
C GLY A 653 7.67 -3.21 17.91
N GLU A 654 8.93 -3.56 18.21
CA GLU A 654 10.03 -2.61 18.13
C GLU A 654 10.31 -2.15 16.70
N PHE A 655 10.37 -3.08 15.74
CA PHE A 655 10.55 -2.77 14.33
C PHE A 655 9.36 -1.96 13.79
N THR A 656 8.15 -2.26 14.25
CA THR A 656 6.95 -1.48 13.92
C THR A 656 7.10 -0.03 14.36
N ALA A 657 7.51 0.21 15.61
CA ALA A 657 7.77 1.56 16.13
C ALA A 657 8.93 2.25 15.39
N ALA A 658 10.01 1.52 15.10
CA ALA A 658 11.18 2.01 14.37
C ALA A 658 10.81 2.54 12.98
N MET A 659 10.05 1.75 12.22
CA MET A 659 9.56 2.12 10.90
C MET A 659 8.57 3.30 10.97
N ARG A 660 7.64 3.28 11.94
CA ARG A 660 6.64 4.34 12.10
C ARG A 660 7.25 5.70 12.43
N HIS A 661 8.29 5.71 13.27
CA HIS A 661 8.94 6.93 13.75
C HIS A 661 10.26 7.25 13.02
N GLY A 662 10.64 6.44 12.03
CA GLY A 662 11.75 6.71 11.11
C GLY A 662 13.13 6.61 11.76
N PHE A 663 13.32 5.75 12.76
CA PHE A 663 14.65 5.42 13.27
C PHE A 663 15.16 4.08 12.77
N GLY A 664 16.47 3.98 12.54
CA GLY A 664 17.12 2.81 11.96
C GLY A 664 17.79 1.88 12.98
N LEU A 665 18.45 0.85 12.47
CA LEU A 665 19.12 -0.20 13.26
C LEU A 665 20.18 0.35 14.23
N ASN A 666 20.87 1.46 13.94
CA ASN A 666 21.83 2.00 14.91
C ASN A 666 21.13 2.46 16.22
N LYS A 667 19.89 2.96 16.15
CA LYS A 667 19.17 3.37 17.36
C LYS A 667 18.67 2.16 18.15
N ILE A 668 18.24 1.09 17.47
CA ILE A 668 17.90 -0.19 18.11
C ILE A 668 19.15 -0.74 18.82
N LEU A 669 20.29 -0.81 18.12
CA LEU A 669 21.55 -1.28 18.69
C LEU A 669 22.01 -0.46 19.92
N GLY A 670 21.82 0.87 19.87
CA GLY A 670 22.16 1.78 20.96
C GLY A 670 21.15 1.78 22.12
N THR A 671 20.02 1.09 22.00
CA THR A 671 18.99 0.99 23.04
C THR A 671 19.32 -0.14 24.00
N ILE A 672 19.21 0.11 25.31
CA ILE A 672 19.41 -0.92 26.33
C ILE A 672 18.23 -1.89 26.28
N HIS A 673 18.54 -3.15 25.98
CA HIS A 673 17.62 -4.28 26.07
C HIS A 673 17.94 -5.04 27.37
N ILE A 674 16.91 -5.53 28.06
CA ILE A 674 17.08 -6.29 29.31
C ILE A 674 17.75 -7.62 28.98
N TYR A 675 18.73 -8.03 29.80
CA TYR A 675 19.42 -9.31 29.67
C TYR A 675 19.13 -10.26 30.84
N PRO A 676 18.90 -11.56 30.59
CA PRO A 676 18.64 -12.18 29.28
C PRO A 676 17.16 -12.07 28.90
N THR A 677 16.83 -11.60 27.69
CA THR A 677 15.44 -11.63 27.15
C THR A 677 15.39 -11.99 25.67
N LEU A 678 14.25 -12.52 25.20
CA LEU A 678 14.01 -12.77 23.77
C LEU A 678 14.12 -11.47 22.93
N PHE A 679 13.79 -10.33 23.55
CA PHE A 679 13.85 -9.01 22.94
C PHE A 679 15.26 -8.63 22.47
N GLU A 680 16.31 -9.15 23.10
CA GLU A 680 17.70 -8.92 22.66
C GLU A 680 18.00 -9.44 21.26
N ALA A 681 17.20 -10.36 20.71
CA ALA A 681 17.34 -10.82 19.34
C ALA A 681 17.28 -9.66 18.33
N ASN A 682 16.43 -8.65 18.58
CA ASN A 682 16.32 -7.47 17.73
C ASN A 682 17.60 -6.62 17.78
N LYS A 683 18.17 -6.45 18.98
CA LYS A 683 19.47 -5.78 19.18
C LYS A 683 20.60 -6.53 18.49
N TYR A 684 20.64 -7.86 18.57
CA TYR A 684 21.66 -8.65 17.90
C TYR A 684 21.52 -8.63 16.38
N ALA A 685 20.30 -8.64 15.83
CA ALA A 685 20.08 -8.40 14.41
C ALA A 685 20.62 -7.02 13.96
N ALA A 686 20.41 -5.97 14.76
CA ALA A 686 21.02 -4.67 14.52
C ALA A 686 22.56 -4.71 14.63
N GLY A 687 23.10 -5.54 15.53
CA GLY A 687 24.52 -5.81 15.67
C GLY A 687 25.13 -6.49 14.45
N VAL A 688 24.42 -7.46 13.85
CA VAL A 688 24.80 -8.10 12.58
C VAL A 688 24.92 -7.06 11.48
N TRP A 689 23.90 -6.19 11.34
CA TRP A 689 23.96 -5.09 10.37
C TRP A 689 25.17 -4.19 10.61
N LYS A 690 25.41 -3.78 11.87
CA LYS A 690 26.54 -2.91 12.22
C LYS A 690 27.89 -3.56 11.93
N ARG A 691 28.00 -4.86 12.17
CA ARG A 691 29.21 -5.66 11.90
C ARG A 691 29.53 -5.68 10.41
N ASN A 692 28.51 -5.80 9.56
CA ASN A 692 28.67 -5.78 8.11
C ASN A 692 28.99 -4.37 7.57
N HIS A 693 28.76 -3.33 8.35
CA HIS A 693 28.97 -1.91 8.00
C HIS A 693 30.06 -1.24 8.85
N LYS A 694 31.01 -2.02 9.37
CA LYS A 694 32.14 -1.48 10.14
C LYS A 694 33.01 -0.57 9.24
N PRO A 695 33.47 0.60 9.71
CA PRO A 695 34.35 1.46 8.94
C PRO A 695 35.78 0.88 8.94
N GLU A 696 36.06 -0.09 8.08
CA GLU A 696 37.35 -0.82 8.00
C GLU A 696 38.56 0.12 7.96
N ASN A 697 38.48 1.19 7.16
CA ASN A 697 39.56 2.18 7.08
C ASN A 697 39.84 2.85 8.42
N LEU A 698 38.79 3.21 9.16
CA LEU A 698 38.93 3.82 10.49
C LEU A 698 39.47 2.79 11.49
N LEU A 699 39.00 1.54 11.44
CA LEU A 699 39.49 0.47 12.31
C LEU A 699 40.98 0.21 12.11
N ASN A 700 41.48 0.23 10.87
CA ASN A 700 42.91 0.12 10.58
C ASN A 700 43.72 1.30 11.17
N TRP A 701 43.18 2.53 11.13
CA TRP A 701 43.82 3.68 11.78
C TRP A 701 43.82 3.54 13.31
N VAL A 702 42.72 3.09 13.88
CA VAL A 702 42.58 2.86 15.32
C VAL A 702 43.50 1.73 15.79
N GLU A 703 43.65 0.66 15.01
CA GLU A 703 44.62 -0.41 15.26
C GLU A 703 46.04 0.14 15.28
N ARG A 704 46.43 0.93 14.29
CA ARG A 704 47.76 1.60 14.26
C ARG A 704 47.96 2.52 15.46
N PHE A 705 46.93 3.27 15.85
CA PHE A 705 46.97 4.11 17.04
C PHE A 705 47.17 3.28 18.32
N HIS A 706 46.46 2.16 18.48
CA HIS A 706 46.65 1.26 19.61
C HIS A 706 48.00 0.52 19.57
N ALA A 707 48.50 0.18 18.39
CA ALA A 707 49.83 -0.39 18.21
C ALA A 707 50.93 0.61 18.56
N TRP A 708 50.75 1.89 18.26
CA TRP A 708 51.65 2.97 18.69
C TRP A 708 51.59 3.24 20.20
N ARG A 709 50.44 3.04 20.83
CA ARG A 709 50.26 3.22 22.29
C ARG A 709 50.80 2.05 23.14
N ARG A 710 50.91 0.85 22.57
CA ARG A 710 51.52 -0.32 23.21
C ARG A 710 53.03 -0.21 23.05
#